data_AF-A0A9F5MTQ7-F1
#
_entry.id   AF-A0A9F5MTQ7-F1
#
_cell.length_a   1.000
_cell.length_b   1.000
_cell.length_c   1.000
_cell.angle_alpha   90.00
_cell.angle_beta   90.00
_cell.angle_gamma   90.00
#
_symmetry.space_group_name_H-M   'P 1'
#
loop_
_entity.id
_entity.type
_entity.pdbx_description
1 polymer ?
#
loop_
_entity_poly.entity_id
_entity_poly.type
_entity_poly.pdbx_seq_one_letter_code
_entity_poly.pdbx_strand_id
1 'polypeptide(L)'
;MEYVAETVTGECSPDSSTMDARPLFQTLITLVEDNAAFFQNVPTETGRRFLAAFTTIREHARCLEPILGHFSAIYHIFDLDEHTPANGYRSLAQTVRCCVAHIIHKSRYVAANRRSIFFRTNHNCAELEAYCVALTQLRALVYLAQRLLTQNRPGCLFNHDDRGLSEQFLQEYITMHKGCFYGRCMGFQFAPSIRPFLQTIAISLVSFGENYKRHVSGIGVAAGSLFTSGKFAIDPELRGSEFERITQNLDVHFWKSFWNLTEMELLASLASMASSQVRLSRALLVPPHSFDLPLVADPKLTVTITPPVAHTGPGGVQMRLISHELREGQDSQELIKLMRPEATLALELPWKTKTLPRSPHLVVHFHGGGFVAQTSKSHEPYLKSWAQELGVPILSIDYSLAPEAPFPRALEECFYAYCWAIKNCHLLGSTAQTVCLAGDSAGGNLCITVSMRAAAFGIKMPDGIMAAYPATLMQAAASPSRLLTLLDPLLPLSVLCKCLNAYAETVRKSASETDLKSKLSASHKDSWKRQTCQNFLGSPDVQLAPRPTTPDPEEQPTFFLSDNEQEASSSSNDHSLIFPNNFQPLRSDQPATSLFLAPSPILKNPFMSPLLAPDGMLKGLPPVHIVACALDPMLDDSVMFARRLRAIGQPVTLRVVQDLPHGFLSLFQLCRETRQASAVCTELIRNILVPSSNNPPQPPTVLRKHRKLERTSPAGAVNACVANHTPLQENGTSPQHKGLRNAAAESRSTRPGQEVQATSNTPELQGGSCSLDQQSRAKNNGSFSTAAPTLNATVPPSQDSGPSSSTSGRGVGA
;
A
#
# COMPACT_ATOMS: atom_id res chain seq x y z
N MET A 1 -1.92 -7.69 -28.34
CA MET A 1 -2.97 -6.66 -28.62
C MET A 1 -2.68 -5.51 -27.69
N GLU A 2 -1.88 -4.54 -28.15
CA GLU A 2 -0.99 -3.80 -27.21
C GLU A 2 -0.68 -2.36 -27.65
N TYR A 3 -1.46 -1.82 -28.60
CA TYR A 3 -1.06 -0.62 -29.37
C TYR A 3 -2.19 0.42 -29.57
N VAL A 4 -3.18 0.44 -28.67
CA VAL A 4 -4.36 1.35 -28.77
C VAL A 4 -4.65 2.06 -27.43
N ALA A 5 -3.63 2.21 -26.57
CA ALA A 5 -3.74 2.91 -25.28
C ALA A 5 -3.17 4.34 -25.30
N GLU A 6 -2.32 4.68 -26.27
CA GLU A 6 -1.48 5.90 -26.22
C GLU A 6 -2.10 7.15 -26.87
N THR A 7 -3.13 7.02 -27.70
CA THR A 7 -3.62 8.12 -28.57
C THR A 7 -4.76 8.96 -28.00
N VAL A 8 -5.30 8.65 -26.82
CA VAL A 8 -6.30 9.49 -26.12
C VAL A 8 -6.01 9.63 -24.62
N THR A 9 -4.74 9.47 -24.22
CA THR A 9 -4.23 9.94 -22.91
C THR A 9 -3.98 11.45 -22.95
N GLY A 10 -5.03 12.22 -23.25
CA GLY A 10 -5.01 13.68 -23.08
C GLY A 10 -4.64 14.00 -21.64
N GLU A 11 -3.54 14.72 -21.43
CA GLU A 11 -2.91 14.81 -20.11
C GLU A 11 -3.80 15.55 -19.09
N CYS A 12 -4.41 14.80 -18.16
CA CYS A 12 -4.81 15.35 -16.87
C CYS A 12 -3.56 15.93 -16.20
N SER A 13 -3.42 17.26 -16.27
CA SER A 13 -2.34 17.98 -15.62
C SER A 13 -2.54 17.98 -14.10
N PRO A 14 -1.46 17.88 -13.30
CA PRO A 14 -1.55 17.70 -11.86
C PRO A 14 -2.09 18.93 -11.10
N ASP A 15 -2.15 20.10 -11.73
CA ASP A 15 -2.74 21.33 -11.17
C ASP A 15 -4.29 21.29 -11.07
N SER A 16 -4.90 20.11 -11.20
CA SER A 16 -6.35 19.89 -11.22
C SER A 16 -7.00 19.81 -9.82
N SER A 17 -6.38 20.43 -8.81
CA SER A 17 -6.83 20.45 -7.40
C SER A 17 -8.22 21.07 -7.16
N THR A 18 -8.76 21.75 -8.18
CA THR A 18 -10.06 22.46 -8.24
C THR A 18 -10.88 22.13 -9.50
N MET A 19 -10.55 21.07 -10.25
CA MET A 19 -11.31 20.72 -11.46
C MET A 19 -12.73 20.23 -11.16
N ASP A 20 -13.70 21.12 -11.35
CA ASP A 20 -15.14 20.86 -11.41
C ASP A 20 -15.49 19.49 -12.05
N ALA A 21 -16.35 18.73 -11.38
CA ALA A 21 -16.79 17.42 -11.84
C ALA A 21 -17.89 17.48 -12.92
N ARG A 22 -18.63 18.59 -13.02
CA ARG A 22 -19.81 18.73 -13.89
C ARG A 22 -19.53 18.41 -15.38
N PRO A 23 -18.43 18.87 -16.01
CA PRO A 23 -18.16 18.53 -17.42
C PRO A 23 -17.94 17.03 -17.65
N LEU A 24 -17.36 16.33 -16.66
CA LEU A 24 -17.13 14.89 -16.72
C LEU A 24 -18.46 14.12 -16.61
N PHE A 25 -19.30 14.46 -15.63
CA PHE A 25 -20.61 13.82 -15.45
C PHE A 25 -21.58 14.15 -16.59
N GLN A 26 -21.59 15.38 -17.11
CA GLN A 26 -22.40 15.73 -18.29
C GLN A 26 -21.97 14.94 -19.54
N THR A 27 -20.65 14.76 -19.73
CA THR A 27 -20.10 13.92 -20.81
C THR A 27 -20.55 12.46 -20.66
N LEU A 28 -20.53 11.91 -19.44
CA LEU A 28 -21.03 10.57 -19.16
C LEU A 28 -22.52 10.45 -19.50
N ILE A 29 -23.36 11.33 -18.93
CA ILE A 29 -24.83 11.30 -19.10
C ILE A 29 -25.21 11.30 -20.59
N THR A 30 -24.64 12.22 -21.37
CA THR A 30 -24.92 12.34 -22.81
C THR A 30 -24.52 11.08 -23.59
N LEU A 31 -23.36 10.47 -23.27
CA LEU A 31 -22.89 9.26 -23.93
C LEU A 31 -23.70 8.01 -23.58
N VAL A 32 -24.17 7.89 -22.34
CA VAL A 32 -25.00 6.74 -21.95
C VAL A 32 -26.44 6.88 -22.44
N GLU A 33 -26.95 8.11 -22.62
CA GLU A 33 -28.26 8.36 -23.21
C GLU A 33 -28.32 8.02 -24.71
N ASP A 34 -27.33 8.43 -25.52
CA ASP A 34 -27.22 8.00 -26.93
C ASP A 34 -27.08 6.48 -27.07
N ASN A 35 -26.25 5.84 -26.23
CA ASN A 35 -26.13 4.39 -26.25
C ASN A 35 -27.41 3.67 -25.80
N ALA A 36 -28.10 4.16 -24.76
CA ALA A 36 -29.39 3.61 -24.34
C ALA A 36 -30.43 3.72 -25.47
N ALA A 37 -30.55 4.87 -26.12
CA ALA A 37 -31.47 5.08 -27.25
C ALA A 37 -31.18 4.14 -28.44
N PHE A 38 -29.90 3.84 -28.72
CA PHE A 38 -29.53 2.82 -29.70
C PHE A 38 -29.98 1.42 -29.26
N PHE A 39 -29.58 0.97 -28.06
CA PHE A 39 -29.84 -0.40 -27.61
C PHE A 39 -31.31 -0.68 -27.24
N GLN A 40 -32.12 0.35 -26.96
CA GLN A 40 -33.58 0.24 -26.84
C GLN A 40 -34.24 -0.39 -28.08
N ASN A 41 -33.64 -0.19 -29.26
CA ASN A 41 -34.13 -0.70 -30.54
C ASN A 41 -33.44 -2.02 -30.97
N VAL A 42 -32.66 -2.66 -30.08
CA VAL A 42 -31.91 -3.91 -30.36
C VAL A 42 -32.54 -5.06 -29.56
N PRO A 43 -33.38 -5.92 -30.17
CA PRO A 43 -34.18 -6.93 -29.46
C PRO A 43 -33.39 -8.14 -28.91
N THR A 44 -32.06 -8.11 -28.95
CA THR A 44 -31.19 -9.20 -28.43
C THR A 44 -31.06 -9.14 -26.92
N GLU A 45 -30.69 -10.25 -26.29
CA GLU A 45 -30.40 -10.29 -24.85
C GLU A 45 -29.29 -9.30 -24.46
N THR A 46 -28.17 -9.30 -25.20
CA THR A 46 -27.07 -8.36 -24.96
C THR A 46 -27.47 -6.90 -25.22
N GLY A 47 -28.44 -6.65 -26.11
CA GLY A 47 -29.04 -5.33 -26.30
C GLY A 47 -29.80 -4.86 -25.05
N ARG A 48 -30.66 -5.72 -24.49
CA ARG A 48 -31.36 -5.44 -23.21
C ARG A 48 -30.38 -5.22 -22.06
N ARG A 49 -29.30 -5.99 -21.99
CA ARG A 49 -28.24 -5.85 -20.98
C ARG A 49 -27.47 -4.54 -21.09
N PHE A 50 -27.08 -4.14 -22.31
CA PHE A 50 -26.51 -2.80 -22.54
C PHE A 50 -27.48 -1.69 -22.13
N LEU A 51 -28.75 -1.77 -22.53
CA LEU A 51 -29.78 -0.79 -22.16
C LEU A 51 -29.92 -0.65 -20.64
N ALA A 52 -29.95 -1.76 -19.91
CA ALA A 52 -29.99 -1.77 -18.45
C ALA A 52 -28.74 -1.11 -17.85
N ALA A 53 -27.54 -1.53 -18.25
CA ALA A 53 -26.28 -0.97 -17.75
C ALA A 53 -26.18 0.55 -18.00
N PHE A 54 -26.47 1.02 -19.21
CA PHE A 54 -26.46 2.45 -19.52
C PHE A 54 -27.52 3.24 -18.73
N THR A 55 -28.69 2.64 -18.47
CA THR A 55 -29.76 3.27 -17.68
C THR A 55 -29.36 3.42 -16.21
N THR A 56 -28.79 2.38 -15.59
CA THR A 56 -28.32 2.40 -14.20
C THR A 56 -27.12 3.34 -14.02
N ILE A 57 -26.15 3.32 -14.95
CA ILE A 57 -25.02 4.25 -14.96
C ILE A 57 -25.51 5.71 -15.02
N ARG A 58 -26.53 6.01 -15.83
CA ARG A 58 -27.14 7.35 -15.91
C ARG A 58 -27.73 7.80 -14.59
N GLU A 59 -28.44 6.91 -13.88
CA GLU A 59 -29.01 7.21 -12.57
C GLU A 59 -27.90 7.50 -11.55
N HIS A 60 -26.91 6.61 -11.44
CA HIS A 60 -25.77 6.79 -10.54
C HIS A 60 -25.00 8.07 -10.85
N ALA A 61 -24.81 8.41 -12.12
CA ALA A 61 -24.17 9.65 -12.56
C ALA A 61 -24.91 10.90 -12.05
N ARG A 62 -26.24 10.95 -12.23
CA ARG A 62 -27.09 12.06 -11.79
C ARG A 62 -27.14 12.20 -10.26
N CYS A 63 -27.00 11.11 -9.51
CA CYS A 63 -26.95 11.15 -8.04
C CYS A 63 -25.55 11.46 -7.48
N LEU A 64 -24.47 11.06 -8.16
CA LEU A 64 -23.09 11.27 -7.70
C LEU A 64 -22.57 12.68 -7.95
N GLU A 65 -22.94 13.29 -9.07
CA GLU A 65 -22.47 14.63 -9.48
C GLU A 65 -22.62 15.69 -8.37
N PRO A 66 -23.82 15.96 -7.82
CA PRO A 66 -23.98 17.04 -6.84
C PRO A 66 -23.27 16.77 -5.51
N ILE A 67 -23.13 15.50 -5.11
CA ILE A 67 -22.44 15.13 -3.86
C ILE A 67 -20.92 15.34 -4.01
N LEU A 68 -20.36 14.98 -5.17
CA LEU A 68 -18.94 15.24 -5.47
C LEU A 68 -18.65 16.72 -5.73
N GLY A 69 -19.63 17.48 -6.26
CA GLY A 69 -19.59 18.94 -6.28
C GLY A 69 -19.49 19.53 -4.87
N HIS A 70 -20.35 19.07 -3.95
CA HIS A 70 -20.30 19.47 -2.53
C HIS A 70 -18.97 19.08 -1.86
N PHE A 71 -18.48 17.84 -2.04
CA PHE A 71 -17.17 17.42 -1.52
C PHE A 71 -16.04 18.32 -2.05
N SER A 72 -16.08 18.68 -3.33
CA SER A 72 -15.05 19.54 -3.95
C SER A 72 -15.05 20.97 -3.39
N ALA A 73 -16.18 21.45 -2.89
CA ALA A 73 -16.28 22.75 -2.24
C ALA A 73 -15.74 22.78 -0.79
N ILE A 74 -15.50 21.63 -0.15
CA ILE A 74 -15.25 21.54 1.31
C ILE A 74 -14.08 20.64 1.73
N TYR A 75 -13.59 19.73 0.89
CA TYR A 75 -12.53 18.79 1.30
C TYR A 75 -11.22 19.47 1.70
N HIS A 76 -11.03 20.74 1.35
CA HIS A 76 -9.84 21.52 1.67
C HIS A 76 -9.76 21.86 3.16
N ILE A 77 -10.90 21.88 3.86
CA ILE A 77 -11.00 22.05 5.31
C ILE A 77 -10.39 20.83 6.05
N PHE A 78 -10.22 19.70 5.36
CA PHE A 78 -9.65 18.46 5.89
C PHE A 78 -8.22 18.19 5.41
N ASP A 79 -7.65 19.02 4.53
CA ASP A 79 -6.26 18.94 4.08
C ASP A 79 -5.26 19.34 5.19
N LEU A 80 -4.04 18.79 5.16
CA LEU A 80 -3.02 19.12 6.16
C LEU A 80 -2.61 20.61 6.11
N ASP A 81 -2.47 21.14 4.90
CA ASP A 81 -2.25 22.55 4.57
C ASP A 81 -2.50 22.76 3.06
N GLU A 82 -2.52 24.01 2.60
CA GLU A 82 -2.74 24.39 1.20
C GLU A 82 -1.70 23.79 0.23
N HIS A 83 -0.47 23.58 0.67
CA HIS A 83 0.61 22.98 -0.13
C HIS A 83 0.64 21.45 -0.04
N THR A 84 -0.16 20.86 0.86
CA THR A 84 -0.27 19.42 1.12
C THR A 84 -1.75 18.99 1.08
N PRO A 85 -2.42 19.07 -0.10
CA PRO A 85 -3.84 18.77 -0.26
C PRO A 85 -4.10 17.25 -0.18
N ALA A 86 -4.20 16.75 1.05
CA ALA A 86 -4.23 15.33 1.38
C ALA A 86 -5.32 15.01 2.42
N ASN A 87 -6.32 14.23 2.00
CA ASN A 87 -7.31 13.56 2.85
C ASN A 87 -8.11 12.52 2.04
N GLY A 88 -8.73 11.55 2.71
CA GLY A 88 -9.48 10.49 2.05
C GLY A 88 -10.74 10.93 1.27
N TYR A 89 -11.35 12.10 1.52
CA TYR A 89 -12.46 12.58 0.68
C TYR A 89 -11.98 12.95 -0.72
N ARG A 90 -10.80 13.59 -0.84
CA ARG A 90 -10.14 13.83 -2.14
C ARG A 90 -9.86 12.51 -2.86
N SER A 91 -9.32 11.52 -2.14
CA SER A 91 -8.99 10.21 -2.68
C SER A 91 -10.22 9.45 -3.18
N LEU A 92 -11.32 9.43 -2.41
CA LEU A 92 -12.59 8.83 -2.83
C LEU A 92 -13.19 9.57 -4.04
N ALA A 93 -13.22 10.91 -4.03
CA ALA A 93 -13.70 11.69 -5.17
C ALA A 93 -12.88 11.40 -6.44
N GLN A 94 -11.56 11.29 -6.34
CA GLN A 94 -10.68 10.90 -7.44
C GLN A 94 -10.92 9.45 -7.88
N THR A 95 -11.15 8.52 -6.96
CA THR A 95 -11.57 7.14 -7.29
C THR A 95 -12.87 7.12 -8.11
N VAL A 96 -13.89 7.90 -7.74
CA VAL A 96 -15.12 7.98 -8.56
C VAL A 96 -14.86 8.61 -9.92
N ARG A 97 -14.05 9.67 -10.01
CA ARG A 97 -13.65 10.29 -11.29
C ARG A 97 -12.93 9.30 -12.21
N CYS A 98 -12.03 8.48 -11.68
CA CYS A 98 -11.36 7.41 -12.43
C CYS A 98 -12.36 6.36 -12.97
N CYS A 99 -13.33 5.94 -12.14
CA CYS A 99 -14.37 4.99 -12.57
C CYS A 99 -15.23 5.58 -13.71
N VAL A 100 -15.71 6.82 -13.53
CA VAL A 100 -16.47 7.56 -14.53
C VAL A 100 -15.67 7.76 -15.83
N ALA A 101 -14.37 8.05 -15.75
CA ALA A 101 -13.51 8.20 -16.93
C ALA A 101 -13.36 6.90 -17.74
N HIS A 102 -13.21 5.73 -17.07
CA HIS A 102 -13.24 4.42 -17.75
C HIS A 102 -14.59 4.16 -18.42
N ILE A 103 -15.70 4.45 -17.74
CA ILE A 103 -17.05 4.29 -18.30
C ILE A 103 -17.25 5.22 -19.52
N ILE A 104 -16.78 6.47 -19.48
CA ILE A 104 -16.81 7.39 -20.63
C ILE A 104 -15.99 6.83 -21.80
N HIS A 105 -14.77 6.34 -21.55
CA HIS A 105 -13.94 5.72 -22.57
C HIS A 105 -14.65 4.50 -23.21
N LYS A 106 -15.21 3.61 -22.38
CA LYS A 106 -15.96 2.45 -22.86
C LYS A 106 -17.21 2.84 -23.64
N SER A 107 -17.97 3.83 -23.17
CA SER A 107 -19.19 4.34 -23.82
C SER A 107 -18.88 4.97 -25.18
N ARG A 108 -17.74 5.65 -25.33
CA ARG A 108 -17.24 6.15 -26.63
C ARG A 108 -16.85 4.99 -27.56
N TYR A 109 -16.13 3.99 -27.05
CA TYR A 109 -15.78 2.80 -27.83
C TYR A 109 -17.03 2.05 -28.32
N VAL A 110 -18.03 1.86 -27.46
CA VAL A 110 -19.32 1.26 -27.83
C VAL A 110 -20.06 2.13 -28.85
N ALA A 111 -20.18 3.45 -28.64
CA ALA A 111 -20.84 4.36 -29.58
C ALA A 111 -20.24 4.28 -31.00
N ALA A 112 -18.90 4.24 -31.11
CA ALA A 112 -18.19 4.13 -32.38
C ALA A 112 -18.30 2.72 -33.03
N ASN A 113 -18.33 1.64 -32.24
CA ASN A 113 -18.20 0.28 -32.75
C ASN A 113 -19.51 -0.54 -32.76
N ARG A 114 -20.61 -0.08 -32.12
CA ARG A 114 -21.89 -0.81 -31.97
C ARG A 114 -22.59 -1.26 -33.27
N ARG A 115 -22.11 -0.81 -34.44
CA ARG A 115 -22.58 -1.22 -35.78
C ARG A 115 -21.58 -2.10 -36.55
N SER A 116 -20.42 -2.41 -35.99
CA SER A 116 -19.35 -3.18 -36.63
C SER A 116 -19.52 -4.69 -36.41
N ILE A 117 -19.33 -5.49 -37.46
CA ILE A 117 -19.36 -6.96 -37.39
C ILE A 117 -18.26 -7.55 -36.50
N PHE A 118 -17.18 -6.80 -36.25
CA PHE A 118 -16.07 -7.21 -35.37
C PHE A 118 -16.26 -6.76 -33.91
N PHE A 119 -17.36 -6.07 -33.59
CA PHE A 119 -17.66 -5.64 -32.23
C PHE A 119 -17.97 -6.85 -31.34
N ARG A 120 -17.13 -7.09 -30.33
CA ARG A 120 -17.31 -8.18 -29.36
C ARG A 120 -18.40 -7.82 -28.36
N THR A 121 -19.67 -7.87 -28.78
CA THR A 121 -20.85 -7.37 -28.05
C THR A 121 -20.90 -7.86 -26.61
N ASN A 122 -20.83 -9.17 -26.37
CA ASN A 122 -20.91 -9.77 -25.03
C ASN A 122 -19.75 -9.35 -24.11
N HIS A 123 -18.53 -9.26 -24.65
CA HIS A 123 -17.34 -8.84 -23.89
C HIS A 123 -17.41 -7.37 -23.47
N ASN A 124 -17.86 -6.49 -24.38
CA ASN A 124 -18.02 -5.07 -24.09
C ASN A 124 -19.20 -4.80 -23.14
N CYS A 125 -20.24 -5.64 -23.19
CA CYS A 125 -21.36 -5.60 -22.25
C CYS A 125 -20.91 -6.00 -20.83
N ALA A 126 -20.24 -7.16 -20.69
CA ALA A 126 -19.75 -7.65 -19.39
C ALA A 126 -18.79 -6.67 -18.69
N GLU A 127 -17.96 -5.97 -19.47
CA GLU A 127 -17.08 -4.93 -18.92
C GLU A 127 -17.85 -3.68 -18.46
N LEU A 128 -18.87 -3.24 -19.22
CA LEU A 128 -19.74 -2.14 -18.81
C LEU A 128 -20.59 -2.50 -17.58
N GLU A 129 -21.11 -3.74 -17.51
CA GLU A 129 -21.83 -4.28 -16.36
C GLU A 129 -20.94 -4.30 -15.10
N ALA A 130 -19.70 -4.77 -15.21
CA ALA A 130 -18.74 -4.77 -14.10
C ALA A 130 -18.43 -3.35 -13.59
N TYR A 131 -18.21 -2.38 -14.49
CA TYR A 131 -18.03 -0.97 -14.09
C TYR A 131 -19.32 -0.33 -13.56
N CYS A 132 -20.51 -0.75 -14.02
CA CYS A 132 -21.78 -0.32 -13.44
C CYS A 132 -21.90 -0.79 -11.98
N VAL A 133 -21.60 -2.06 -11.70
CA VAL A 133 -21.61 -2.63 -10.34
C VAL A 133 -20.58 -1.93 -9.43
N ALA A 134 -19.37 -1.67 -9.94
CA ALA A 134 -18.36 -0.89 -9.22
C ALA A 134 -18.85 0.54 -8.93
N LEU A 135 -19.53 1.20 -9.87
CA LEU A 135 -20.12 2.53 -9.65
C LEU A 135 -21.26 2.50 -8.61
N THR A 136 -22.05 1.42 -8.55
CA THR A 136 -23.04 1.20 -7.48
C THR A 136 -22.38 1.17 -6.11
N GLN A 137 -21.29 0.41 -5.94
CA GLN A 137 -20.58 0.33 -4.66
C GLN A 137 -19.87 1.64 -4.31
N LEU A 138 -19.29 2.34 -5.30
CA LEU A 138 -18.70 3.66 -5.11
C LEU A 138 -19.75 4.70 -4.68
N ARG A 139 -20.99 4.63 -5.18
CA ARG A 139 -22.10 5.48 -4.73
C ARG A 139 -22.44 5.24 -3.25
N ALA A 140 -22.44 3.98 -2.80
CA ALA A 140 -22.61 3.66 -1.39
C ALA A 140 -21.45 4.18 -0.51
N LEU A 141 -20.20 4.05 -0.97
CA LEU A 141 -19.05 4.65 -0.27
C LEU A 141 -19.15 6.18 -0.19
N VAL A 142 -19.65 6.86 -1.23
CA VAL A 142 -19.87 8.32 -1.21
C VAL A 142 -20.96 8.72 -0.20
N TYR A 143 -22.06 7.97 -0.07
CA TYR A 143 -23.05 8.22 0.99
C TYR A 143 -22.46 7.98 2.40
N LEU A 144 -21.68 6.91 2.60
CA LEU A 144 -20.96 6.69 3.85
C LEU A 144 -20.01 7.86 4.17
N ALA A 145 -19.24 8.33 3.19
CA ALA A 145 -18.37 9.51 3.34
C ALA A 145 -19.16 10.77 3.69
N GLN A 146 -20.32 11.00 3.09
CA GLN A 146 -21.20 12.14 3.39
C GLN A 146 -21.72 12.08 4.86
N ARG A 147 -21.95 10.87 5.39
CA ARG A 147 -22.28 10.67 6.81
C ARG A 147 -21.09 10.92 7.73
N LEU A 148 -19.88 10.48 7.36
CA LEU A 148 -18.65 10.83 8.11
C LEU A 148 -18.43 12.36 8.13
N LEU A 149 -18.60 13.01 6.98
CA LEU A 149 -18.44 14.46 6.79
C LEU A 149 -19.38 15.29 7.67
N THR A 150 -20.63 14.87 7.86
CA THR A 150 -21.61 15.57 8.69
C THR A 150 -21.43 15.34 10.19
N GLN A 151 -20.68 14.30 10.59
CA GLN A 151 -20.44 13.95 12.00
C GLN A 151 -19.03 14.31 12.49
N ASN A 152 -18.04 14.41 11.60
CA ASN A 152 -16.70 14.85 11.91
C ASN A 152 -16.65 16.38 12.12
N ARG A 153 -15.80 16.84 13.05
CA ARG A 153 -15.51 18.27 13.21
C ARG A 153 -14.63 18.75 12.04
N PRO A 154 -14.71 20.03 11.62
CA PRO A 154 -13.78 20.61 10.64
C PRO A 154 -12.31 20.32 11.00
N GLY A 155 -11.54 19.79 10.05
CA GLY A 155 -10.13 19.41 10.27
C GLY A 155 -9.91 18.08 11.03
N CYS A 156 -10.96 17.33 11.37
CA CYS A 156 -10.88 15.98 11.95
C CYS A 156 -11.31 14.92 10.92
N LEU A 157 -10.49 13.89 10.70
CA LEU A 157 -10.82 12.76 9.81
C LEU A 157 -11.38 11.54 10.54
N PHE A 158 -11.20 11.48 11.86
CA PHE A 158 -11.80 10.53 12.78
C PHE A 158 -12.73 11.25 13.76
N ASN A 159 -13.79 10.58 14.23
CA ASN A 159 -14.70 11.12 15.24
C ASN A 159 -14.17 10.83 16.67
N HIS A 160 -14.11 11.85 17.53
CA HIS A 160 -13.64 11.72 18.91
C HIS A 160 -14.64 11.02 19.84
N ASP A 161 -15.95 11.16 19.59
CA ASP A 161 -17.02 10.64 20.45
C ASP A 161 -17.51 9.26 19.99
N ASP A 162 -17.06 8.79 18.81
CA ASP A 162 -17.42 7.56 18.08
C ASP A 162 -18.66 6.80 18.62
N ARG A 163 -19.84 7.39 18.38
CA ARG A 163 -21.13 6.96 18.95
C ARG A 163 -21.71 5.76 18.20
N GLY A 164 -20.93 4.68 18.10
CA GLY A 164 -21.22 3.51 17.26
C GLY A 164 -21.01 3.76 15.76
N LEU A 165 -20.35 4.85 15.36
CA LEU A 165 -20.15 5.20 13.96
C LEU A 165 -19.22 4.19 13.27
N SER A 166 -18.10 3.86 13.91
CA SER A 166 -17.15 2.86 13.39
C SER A 166 -17.76 1.46 13.35
N GLU A 167 -18.63 1.11 14.32
CA GLU A 167 -19.34 -0.16 14.32
C GLU A 167 -20.35 -0.24 13.17
N GLN A 168 -21.17 0.79 12.97
CA GLN A 168 -22.11 0.86 11.84
C GLN A 168 -21.38 0.84 10.49
N PHE A 169 -20.26 1.56 10.37
CA PHE A 169 -19.38 1.48 9.19
C PHE A 169 -18.85 0.06 8.96
N LEU A 170 -18.37 -0.63 10.01
CA LEU A 170 -17.88 -2.00 9.89
C LEU A 170 -18.99 -2.96 9.44
N GLN A 171 -20.20 -2.90 10.02
CA GLN A 171 -21.33 -3.75 9.62
C GLN A 171 -21.74 -3.54 8.15
N GLU A 172 -21.79 -2.27 7.70
CA GLU A 172 -22.04 -1.95 6.29
C GLU A 172 -20.92 -2.48 5.39
N TYR A 173 -19.65 -2.19 5.72
CA TYR A 173 -18.49 -2.67 4.98
C TYR A 173 -18.45 -4.20 4.84
N ILE A 174 -18.73 -4.92 5.94
CA ILE A 174 -18.73 -6.39 5.97
C ILE A 174 -19.73 -6.93 4.94
N THR A 175 -20.94 -6.36 4.87
CA THR A 175 -22.04 -6.88 4.06
C THR A 175 -22.07 -6.38 2.62
N MET A 176 -21.40 -5.28 2.26
CA MET A 176 -21.27 -4.80 0.87
C MET A 176 -20.54 -5.81 -0.04
N HIS A 177 -21.00 -6.01 -1.28
CA HIS A 177 -20.31 -6.83 -2.28
C HIS A 177 -19.02 -6.18 -2.78
N LYS A 178 -17.91 -6.94 -2.75
CA LYS A 178 -16.55 -6.44 -2.99
C LYS A 178 -15.93 -6.98 -4.29
N GLY A 179 -16.34 -8.17 -4.73
CA GLY A 179 -15.72 -8.91 -5.83
C GLY A 179 -15.65 -8.15 -7.16
N CYS A 180 -16.62 -7.26 -7.43
CA CYS A 180 -16.62 -6.38 -8.60
C CYS A 180 -15.33 -5.55 -8.77
N PHE A 181 -14.64 -5.18 -7.69
CA PHE A 181 -13.37 -4.45 -7.74
C PHE A 181 -12.16 -5.35 -8.06
N TYR A 182 -12.26 -6.67 -7.84
CA TYR A 182 -11.15 -7.61 -8.02
C TYR A 182 -11.25 -8.44 -9.31
N GLY A 183 -12.41 -8.36 -9.99
CA GLY A 183 -12.63 -8.84 -11.35
C GLY A 183 -12.12 -7.88 -12.43
N ARG A 184 -12.99 -7.45 -13.36
CA ARG A 184 -12.60 -6.59 -14.50
C ARG A 184 -12.10 -5.21 -14.09
N CYS A 185 -12.60 -4.67 -12.98
CA CYS A 185 -12.24 -3.33 -12.50
C CYS A 185 -10.91 -3.31 -11.73
N MET A 186 -10.16 -4.42 -11.67
CA MET A 186 -8.95 -4.54 -10.84
C MET A 186 -7.90 -3.45 -11.09
N GLY A 187 -7.72 -2.63 -10.06
CA GLY A 187 -6.73 -1.55 -10.03
C GLY A 187 -7.04 -0.37 -10.94
N PHE A 188 -8.30 -0.18 -11.36
CA PHE A 188 -8.71 0.91 -12.26
C PHE A 188 -8.28 2.31 -11.77
N GLN A 189 -8.14 2.47 -10.45
CA GLN A 189 -7.78 3.71 -9.76
C GLN A 189 -6.27 3.99 -9.74
N PHE A 190 -5.42 2.97 -9.88
CA PHE A 190 -3.95 3.11 -9.82
C PHE A 190 -3.33 3.39 -11.19
N ALA A 191 -2.05 3.79 -11.19
CA ALA A 191 -1.24 3.99 -12.39
C ALA A 191 -1.29 2.75 -13.32
N PRO A 192 -1.47 2.89 -14.64
CA PRO A 192 -1.57 1.73 -15.56
C PRO A 192 -0.39 0.75 -15.49
N SER A 193 0.81 1.25 -15.16
CA SER A 193 2.04 0.46 -15.02
C SER A 193 2.01 -0.59 -13.90
N ILE A 194 1.20 -0.39 -12.85
CA ILE A 194 1.17 -1.29 -11.69
C ILE A 194 0.05 -2.36 -11.78
N ARG A 195 -0.96 -2.13 -12.63
CA ARG A 195 -2.15 -3.00 -12.74
C ARG A 195 -1.84 -4.45 -13.11
N PRO A 196 -0.92 -4.77 -14.06
CA PRO A 196 -0.59 -6.15 -14.38
C PRO A 196 -0.02 -6.91 -13.17
N PHE A 197 0.79 -6.24 -12.34
CA PHE A 197 1.35 -6.85 -11.13
C PHE A 197 0.29 -7.04 -10.04
N LEU A 198 -0.62 -6.08 -9.83
CA LEU A 198 -1.74 -6.25 -8.90
C LEU A 198 -2.67 -7.41 -9.33
N GLN A 199 -2.87 -7.60 -10.63
CA GLN A 199 -3.56 -8.77 -11.18
C GLN A 199 -2.79 -10.07 -10.92
N THR A 200 -1.45 -10.08 -11.06
CA THR A 200 -0.63 -11.24 -10.71
C THR A 200 -0.75 -11.59 -9.23
N ILE A 201 -0.62 -10.62 -8.30
CA ILE A 201 -0.83 -10.86 -6.86
C ILE A 201 -2.22 -11.45 -6.60
N ALA A 202 -3.27 -10.88 -7.20
CA ALA A 202 -4.62 -11.35 -6.99
C ALA A 202 -4.85 -12.78 -7.51
N ILE A 203 -4.28 -13.14 -8.67
CA ILE A 203 -4.32 -14.50 -9.22
C ILE A 203 -3.55 -15.47 -8.30
N SER A 204 -2.33 -15.11 -7.87
CA SER A 204 -1.55 -15.91 -6.93
C SER A 204 -2.29 -16.12 -5.60
N LEU A 205 -2.95 -15.08 -5.06
CA LEU A 205 -3.73 -15.15 -3.84
C LEU A 205 -4.90 -16.12 -3.95
N VAL A 206 -5.69 -16.06 -5.03
CA VAL A 206 -6.86 -16.95 -5.19
C VAL A 206 -6.43 -18.40 -5.46
N SER A 207 -5.39 -18.62 -6.26
CA SER A 207 -4.81 -19.96 -6.46
C SER A 207 -4.28 -20.57 -5.15
N PHE A 208 -3.57 -19.78 -4.35
CA PHE A 208 -3.04 -20.24 -3.06
C PHE A 208 -4.16 -20.50 -2.06
N GLY A 209 -5.17 -19.62 -1.97
CA GLY A 209 -6.31 -19.77 -1.05
C GLY A 209 -7.32 -20.86 -1.42
N GLU A 210 -7.39 -21.27 -2.68
CA GLU A 210 -8.10 -22.50 -3.09
C GLU A 210 -7.37 -23.74 -2.57
N ASN A 211 -6.04 -23.80 -2.76
CA ASN A 211 -5.24 -24.96 -2.39
C ASN A 211 -5.04 -25.10 -0.86
N TYR A 212 -4.92 -23.98 -0.13
CA TYR A 212 -4.81 -23.94 1.33
C TYR A 212 -5.98 -24.67 2.03
N LYS A 213 -7.22 -24.49 1.53
CA LYS A 213 -8.42 -25.16 2.07
C LYS A 213 -8.48 -26.66 1.80
N ARG A 214 -7.64 -27.23 0.92
CA ARG A 214 -7.64 -28.67 0.59
C ARG A 214 -6.77 -29.52 1.53
N HIS A 215 -6.23 -28.94 2.61
CA HIS A 215 -5.35 -29.62 3.58
C HIS A 215 -4.11 -30.30 2.96
N VAL A 216 -3.66 -29.84 1.78
CA VAL A 216 -2.40 -30.30 1.16
C VAL A 216 -1.23 -29.64 1.90
N SER A 217 -0.77 -30.25 2.99
CA SER A 217 0.34 -29.71 3.78
C SER A 217 1.70 -30.01 3.13
N GLY A 218 2.31 -29.01 2.48
CA GLY A 218 3.71 -29.07 2.06
C GLY A 218 4.04 -28.39 0.74
N ILE A 219 5.28 -28.63 0.28
CA ILE A 219 5.91 -27.99 -0.89
C ILE A 219 5.10 -28.17 -2.20
N GLY A 220 4.25 -29.20 -2.29
CA GLY A 220 3.36 -29.42 -3.43
C GLY A 220 2.32 -28.31 -3.68
N VAL A 221 2.03 -27.45 -2.69
CA VAL A 221 1.06 -26.34 -2.85
C VAL A 221 1.54 -25.30 -3.88
N ALA A 222 2.84 -25.00 -3.93
CA ALA A 222 3.40 -24.07 -4.91
C ALA A 222 3.24 -24.60 -6.34
N ALA A 223 3.72 -25.83 -6.58
CA ALA A 223 3.61 -26.50 -7.88
C ALA A 223 2.15 -26.66 -8.35
N GLY A 224 1.23 -26.99 -7.44
CA GLY A 224 -0.21 -27.08 -7.75
C GLY A 224 -0.87 -25.74 -8.05
N SER A 225 -0.37 -24.63 -7.46
CA SER A 225 -0.97 -23.29 -7.65
C SER A 225 -0.70 -22.71 -9.04
N LEU A 226 0.42 -23.09 -9.68
CA LEU A 226 0.68 -22.75 -11.08
C LEU A 226 -0.39 -23.35 -12.02
N PHE A 227 -0.81 -24.59 -11.79
CA PHE A 227 -1.86 -25.24 -12.59
C PHE A 227 -3.27 -24.69 -12.32
N THR A 228 -3.60 -24.26 -11.09
CA THR A 228 -4.91 -23.63 -10.80
C THR A 228 -5.01 -22.18 -11.26
N SER A 229 -3.89 -21.49 -11.51
CA SER A 229 -3.86 -20.06 -11.89
C SER A 229 -4.63 -19.72 -13.17
N GLY A 230 -4.64 -20.61 -14.15
CA GLY A 230 -5.19 -20.34 -15.49
C GLY A 230 -6.64 -19.90 -15.49
N LYS A 231 -7.51 -20.52 -14.66
CA LYS A 231 -8.94 -20.16 -14.62
C LYS A 231 -9.18 -18.75 -14.08
N PHE A 232 -8.37 -18.29 -13.11
CA PHE A 232 -8.49 -16.96 -12.51
C PHE A 232 -7.83 -15.85 -13.35
N ALA A 233 -6.98 -16.23 -14.30
CA ALA A 233 -6.51 -15.34 -15.37
C ALA A 233 -7.57 -15.21 -16.49
N ILE A 234 -8.23 -16.32 -16.86
CA ILE A 234 -9.23 -16.41 -17.93
C ILE A 234 -10.58 -15.78 -17.52
N ASP A 235 -11.04 -16.01 -16.29
CA ASP A 235 -12.31 -15.51 -15.77
C ASP A 235 -12.08 -14.48 -14.64
N PRO A 236 -12.27 -13.18 -14.94
CA PRO A 236 -12.21 -12.12 -13.94
C PRO A 236 -13.28 -12.20 -12.86
N GLU A 237 -14.51 -12.65 -13.15
CA GLU A 237 -15.59 -12.59 -12.14
C GLU A 237 -15.43 -13.74 -11.13
N LEU A 238 -14.97 -14.91 -11.59
CA LEU A 238 -14.52 -15.99 -10.73
C LEU A 238 -13.35 -15.56 -9.84
N ARG A 239 -12.36 -14.83 -10.39
CA ARG A 239 -11.29 -14.23 -9.56
C ARG A 239 -11.85 -13.24 -8.54
N GLY A 240 -12.77 -12.36 -8.95
CA GLY A 240 -13.33 -11.33 -8.09
C GLY A 240 -14.09 -11.90 -6.89
N SER A 241 -14.98 -12.85 -7.15
CA SER A 241 -15.75 -13.56 -6.12
C SER A 241 -14.87 -14.42 -5.19
N GLU A 242 -13.88 -15.14 -5.72
CA GLU A 242 -12.95 -15.93 -4.90
C GLU A 242 -12.01 -15.06 -4.05
N PHE A 243 -11.57 -13.90 -4.58
CA PHE A 243 -10.79 -12.92 -3.82
C PHE A 243 -11.60 -12.35 -2.64
N GLU A 244 -12.87 -12.02 -2.86
CA GLU A 244 -13.80 -11.62 -1.80
C GLU A 244 -13.99 -12.74 -0.76
N ARG A 245 -14.24 -13.98 -1.20
CA ARG A 245 -14.38 -15.15 -0.30
C ARG A 245 -13.14 -15.37 0.56
N ILE A 246 -11.94 -15.23 -0.02
CA ILE A 246 -10.65 -15.45 0.67
C ILE A 246 -10.38 -14.33 1.68
N THR A 247 -10.48 -13.08 1.26
CA THR A 247 -10.18 -11.93 2.13
C THR A 247 -11.10 -11.85 3.33
N GLN A 248 -12.38 -12.20 3.17
CA GLN A 248 -13.31 -12.33 4.28
C GLN A 248 -12.97 -13.52 5.19
N ASN A 249 -12.73 -14.72 4.65
CA ASN A 249 -12.85 -15.97 5.43
C ASN A 249 -11.55 -16.77 5.72
N LEU A 250 -10.37 -16.36 5.22
CA LEU A 250 -9.10 -17.01 5.62
C LEU A 250 -8.42 -16.29 6.79
N ASP A 251 -7.69 -17.03 7.61
CA ASP A 251 -7.14 -16.60 8.91
C ASP A 251 -5.78 -15.89 8.80
N VAL A 252 -5.19 -15.49 9.93
CA VAL A 252 -3.87 -14.82 9.94
C VAL A 252 -2.72 -15.75 9.53
N HIS A 253 -2.84 -17.06 9.76
CA HIS A 253 -1.82 -18.04 9.35
C HIS A 253 -1.75 -18.19 7.83
N PHE A 254 -2.89 -18.14 7.14
CA PHE A 254 -2.94 -18.03 5.68
C PHE A 254 -2.21 -16.79 5.17
N TRP A 255 -2.48 -15.60 5.73
CA TRP A 255 -1.83 -14.36 5.30
C TRP A 255 -0.32 -14.37 5.54
N LYS A 256 0.11 -14.86 6.70
CA LYS A 256 1.53 -15.08 7.02
C LYS A 256 2.19 -16.05 6.04
N SER A 257 1.52 -17.16 5.71
CA SER A 257 2.02 -18.13 4.73
C SER A 257 2.11 -17.55 3.32
N PHE A 258 1.09 -16.78 2.89
CA PHE A 258 1.06 -16.18 1.56
C PHE A 258 2.16 -15.12 1.37
N TRP A 259 2.28 -14.17 2.28
CA TRP A 259 3.30 -13.12 2.19
C TRP A 259 4.72 -13.70 2.25
N ASN A 260 4.97 -14.68 3.12
CA ASN A 260 6.27 -15.37 3.19
C ASN A 260 6.54 -16.25 1.96
N LEU A 261 5.52 -16.75 1.24
CA LEU A 261 5.71 -17.44 -0.04
C LEU A 261 6.04 -16.44 -1.18
N THR A 262 5.45 -15.24 -1.17
CA THR A 262 5.81 -14.20 -2.16
C THR A 262 7.25 -13.68 -2.02
N GLU A 263 7.84 -13.78 -0.81
CA GLU A 263 9.25 -13.55 -0.53
C GLU A 263 10.17 -14.61 -1.19
N MET A 264 9.70 -15.86 -1.31
CA MET A 264 10.48 -16.98 -1.86
C MET A 264 10.40 -17.10 -3.39
N GLU A 265 9.19 -17.10 -3.96
CA GLU A 265 8.99 -17.57 -5.35
C GLU A 265 8.77 -16.44 -6.36
N LEU A 266 7.85 -15.51 -6.07
CA LEU A 266 7.35 -14.57 -7.08
C LEU A 266 8.26 -13.34 -7.27
N LEU A 267 8.77 -12.77 -6.17
CA LEU A 267 9.61 -11.57 -6.22
C LEU A 267 11.09 -11.90 -6.41
N ALA A 268 11.63 -12.92 -5.75
CA ALA A 268 13.07 -13.20 -5.73
C ALA A 268 13.70 -13.39 -7.13
N SER A 269 12.99 -14.05 -8.05
CA SER A 269 13.46 -14.31 -9.41
C SER A 269 13.67 -13.02 -10.22
N LEU A 270 12.65 -12.14 -10.28
CA LEU A 270 12.73 -10.86 -11.00
C LEU A 270 13.56 -9.81 -10.25
N ALA A 271 13.49 -9.79 -8.92
CA ALA A 271 14.19 -8.81 -8.09
C ALA A 271 15.70 -8.99 -8.13
N SER A 272 16.19 -10.22 -8.09
CA SER A 272 17.62 -10.53 -8.02
C SER A 272 18.41 -10.07 -9.25
N MET A 273 17.85 -10.23 -10.45
CA MET A 273 18.48 -9.79 -11.72
C MET A 273 18.61 -8.27 -11.84
N ALA A 274 17.77 -7.50 -11.14
CA ALA A 274 17.70 -6.04 -11.22
C ALA A 274 18.05 -5.34 -9.89
N SER A 275 18.67 -6.05 -8.94
CA SER A 275 19.01 -5.51 -7.62
C SER A 275 20.38 -4.82 -7.63
N SER A 276 20.50 -3.68 -6.94
CA SER A 276 21.79 -3.04 -6.67
C SER A 276 22.74 -4.03 -5.99
N GLN A 277 23.90 -4.28 -6.60
CA GLN A 277 24.94 -5.08 -5.95
C GLN A 277 25.55 -4.30 -4.77
N VAL A 278 25.85 -5.03 -3.69
CA VAL A 278 26.41 -4.50 -2.44
C VAL A 278 27.49 -5.46 -1.96
N ARG A 279 28.61 -4.96 -1.40
CA ARG A 279 29.65 -5.83 -0.82
C ARG A 279 29.13 -6.63 0.37
N LEU A 280 28.29 -6.00 1.18
CA LEU A 280 27.80 -6.56 2.42
C LEU A 280 26.27 -6.65 2.41
N SER A 281 25.77 -7.87 2.52
CA SER A 281 24.47 -8.19 3.10
C SER A 281 24.67 -9.47 3.90
N ARG A 282 24.48 -9.40 5.22
CA ARG A 282 24.67 -10.52 6.15
C ARG A 282 23.64 -10.45 7.28
N ALA A 283 23.04 -11.58 7.61
CA ALA A 283 22.24 -11.74 8.81
C ALA A 283 23.15 -11.81 10.05
N LEU A 284 22.74 -11.15 11.13
CA LEU A 284 23.40 -11.06 12.42
C LEU A 284 22.43 -11.53 13.51
N LEU A 285 22.96 -12.14 14.58
CA LEU A 285 22.21 -12.51 15.78
C LEU A 285 22.87 -11.86 17.01
N VAL A 286 22.21 -10.88 17.60
CA VAL A 286 22.66 -10.26 18.85
C VAL A 286 22.22 -11.13 20.03
N PRO A 287 23.12 -11.59 20.92
CA PRO A 287 22.74 -12.39 22.08
C PRO A 287 21.94 -11.56 23.11
N PRO A 288 21.02 -12.18 23.88
CA PRO A 288 20.24 -11.48 24.90
C PRO A 288 21.08 -11.21 26.16
N HIS A 289 21.89 -10.16 26.11
CA HIS A 289 22.72 -9.71 27.24
C HIS A 289 22.38 -8.27 27.61
N SER A 290 22.23 -7.99 28.90
CA SER A 290 22.04 -6.62 29.39
C SER A 290 23.28 -5.79 29.13
N PHE A 291 23.12 -4.53 28.72
CA PHE A 291 24.25 -3.62 28.52
C PHE A 291 23.88 -2.18 28.86
N ASP A 292 24.85 -1.44 29.40
CA ASP A 292 24.64 -0.04 29.76
C ASP A 292 24.84 0.91 28.59
N LEU A 293 24.04 1.98 28.54
CA LEU A 293 24.23 3.17 27.70
C LEU A 293 24.35 4.42 28.59
N PRO A 294 25.14 5.44 28.20
CA PRO A 294 25.16 6.72 28.90
C PRO A 294 23.85 7.50 28.71
N LEU A 295 23.46 8.26 29.72
CA LEU A 295 22.33 9.19 29.63
C LEU A 295 22.73 10.48 28.90
N VAL A 296 21.78 11.10 28.21
CA VAL A 296 21.99 12.38 27.51
C VAL A 296 22.10 13.55 28.50
N ALA A 297 21.42 13.46 29.65
CA ALA A 297 21.43 14.52 30.67
C ALA A 297 22.75 14.59 31.48
N ASP A 298 23.38 13.45 31.75
CA ASP A 298 24.75 13.36 32.26
C ASP A 298 25.40 12.08 31.70
N PRO A 299 26.37 12.19 30.77
CA PRO A 299 27.07 11.04 30.20
C PRO A 299 27.88 10.19 31.21
N LYS A 300 28.07 10.65 32.45
CA LYS A 300 28.66 9.86 33.55
C LYS A 300 27.67 8.87 34.17
N LEU A 301 26.38 9.14 34.05
CA LEU A 301 25.31 8.24 34.48
C LEU A 301 24.90 7.33 33.34
N THR A 302 24.55 6.09 33.67
CA THR A 302 24.12 5.09 32.70
C THR A 302 22.74 4.55 33.00
N VAL A 303 22.10 3.99 31.96
CA VAL A 303 20.90 3.17 32.06
C VAL A 303 21.17 1.79 31.47
N THR A 304 20.82 0.74 32.21
CA THR A 304 20.94 -0.64 31.76
C THR A 304 19.81 -0.99 30.81
N ILE A 305 20.16 -1.34 29.58
CA ILE A 305 19.22 -1.85 28.59
C ILE A 305 19.11 -3.36 28.78
N THR A 306 17.96 -3.83 29.25
CA THR A 306 17.66 -5.26 29.44
C THR A 306 17.25 -5.92 28.12
N PRO A 307 17.52 -7.23 27.94
CA PRO A 307 17.01 -8.00 26.80
C PRO A 307 15.48 -7.95 26.66
N PRO A 308 14.95 -8.15 25.44
CA PRO A 308 13.52 -8.32 25.19
C PRO A 308 13.02 -9.62 25.83
N VAL A 309 11.89 -9.57 26.54
CA VAL A 309 11.38 -10.69 27.35
C VAL A 309 9.90 -11.00 27.16
N ALA A 310 9.11 -10.08 26.60
CA ALA A 310 7.67 -10.28 26.40
C ALA A 310 7.37 -11.56 25.60
N HIS A 311 6.35 -12.29 26.04
CA HIS A 311 5.79 -13.54 25.44
C HIS A 311 6.70 -14.76 25.33
N THR A 312 7.97 -14.61 24.97
CA THR A 312 8.90 -15.73 24.68
C THR A 312 10.18 -15.75 25.53
N GLY A 313 10.32 -14.83 26.50
CA GLY A 313 11.51 -14.74 27.35
C GLY A 313 12.74 -14.15 26.64
N PRO A 314 13.91 -14.12 27.30
CA PRO A 314 15.13 -13.51 26.76
C PRO A 314 15.59 -14.25 25.48
N GLY A 315 15.44 -13.59 24.34
CA GLY A 315 15.80 -14.13 23.02
C GLY A 315 16.78 -13.23 22.28
N GLY A 316 17.68 -13.83 21.50
CA GLY A 316 18.62 -13.08 20.67
C GLY A 316 17.92 -12.39 19.51
N VAL A 317 18.22 -11.11 19.28
CA VAL A 317 17.56 -10.31 18.24
C VAL A 317 18.25 -10.50 16.90
N GLN A 318 17.47 -10.77 15.86
CA GLN A 318 17.95 -10.94 14.50
C GLN A 318 17.91 -9.61 13.74
N MET A 319 18.86 -9.42 12.83
CA MET A 319 18.95 -8.22 11.99
C MET A 319 19.86 -8.48 10.79
N ARG A 320 19.80 -7.61 9.78
CA ARG A 320 20.61 -7.67 8.56
C ARG A 320 21.39 -6.37 8.39
N LEU A 321 22.71 -6.47 8.33
CA LEU A 321 23.57 -5.35 7.97
C LEU A 321 23.78 -5.34 6.46
N ILE A 322 23.46 -4.21 5.82
CA ILE A 322 23.60 -3.95 4.40
C ILE A 322 24.57 -2.77 4.22
N SER A 323 25.54 -2.89 3.31
CA SER A 323 26.44 -1.78 2.93
C SER A 323 26.94 -1.96 1.50
N HIS A 324 26.78 -0.91 0.68
CA HIS A 324 27.12 -0.96 -0.74
C HIS A 324 28.61 -1.19 -0.98
N GLU A 325 29.48 -0.50 -0.24
CA GLU A 325 30.90 -0.80 -0.12
C GLU A 325 31.26 -1.14 1.34
N LEU A 326 32.31 -1.94 1.53
CA LEU A 326 32.77 -2.39 2.85
C LEU A 326 33.36 -1.23 3.67
N ARG A 327 33.07 -1.17 4.97
CA ARG A 327 33.58 -0.13 5.89
C ARG A 327 34.32 -0.70 7.10
N GLU A 328 35.28 0.05 7.63
CA GLU A 328 36.09 -0.28 8.81
C GLU A 328 35.29 -0.90 9.97
N GLY A 329 35.59 -2.17 10.29
CA GLY A 329 34.95 -2.92 11.38
C GLY A 329 33.89 -3.93 10.91
N GLN A 330 33.41 -3.81 9.66
CA GLN A 330 32.47 -4.77 9.07
C GLN A 330 33.12 -6.11 8.67
N ASP A 331 34.46 -6.14 8.66
CA ASP A 331 35.37 -7.26 8.48
C ASP A 331 35.95 -7.78 9.81
N SER A 332 35.52 -7.23 10.95
CA SER A 332 36.04 -7.60 12.27
C SER A 332 35.63 -9.02 12.69
N GLN A 333 36.55 -9.70 13.39
CA GLN A 333 36.28 -10.99 14.03
C GLN A 333 35.15 -10.94 15.06
N GLU A 334 34.83 -9.75 15.58
CA GLU A 334 33.72 -9.53 16.52
C GLU A 334 32.37 -9.52 15.79
N LEU A 335 32.26 -8.82 14.65
CA LEU A 335 31.05 -8.88 13.83
C LEU A 335 30.87 -10.27 13.20
N ILE A 336 31.95 -10.92 12.74
CA ILE A 336 31.90 -12.25 12.13
C ILE A 336 31.33 -13.29 13.12
N LYS A 337 31.65 -13.21 14.43
CA LYS A 337 31.04 -14.06 15.47
C LYS A 337 29.54 -13.88 15.64
N LEU A 338 28.99 -12.72 15.23
CA LEU A 338 27.56 -12.44 15.25
C LEU A 338 26.87 -12.83 13.93
N MET A 339 27.62 -13.08 12.85
CA MET A 339 27.04 -13.46 11.55
C MET A 339 26.43 -14.86 11.59
N ARG A 340 25.21 -14.99 11.09
CA ARG A 340 24.60 -16.30 10.86
C ARG A 340 25.14 -16.90 9.55
N PRO A 341 25.43 -18.21 9.49
CA PRO A 341 25.64 -18.90 8.22
C PRO A 341 24.37 -18.84 7.37
N GLU A 342 24.42 -18.13 6.23
CA GLU A 342 23.37 -18.16 5.22
C GLU A 342 23.71 -19.22 4.16
N ALA A 343 22.74 -20.02 3.73
CA ALA A 343 22.95 -21.09 2.74
C ALA A 343 23.23 -20.59 1.31
N THR A 344 23.27 -19.27 1.10
CA THR A 344 23.56 -18.67 -0.20
C THR A 344 25.07 -18.59 -0.43
N LEU A 345 25.56 -19.36 -1.39
CA LEU A 345 26.90 -19.21 -1.97
C LEU A 345 27.03 -17.85 -2.68
N ALA A 346 27.24 -16.80 -1.89
CA ALA A 346 27.75 -15.54 -2.40
C ALA A 346 29.18 -15.79 -2.90
N LEU A 347 29.32 -15.94 -4.22
CA LEU A 347 30.62 -15.97 -4.89
C LEU A 347 31.43 -14.74 -4.44
N GLU A 348 32.49 -14.97 -3.66
CA GLU A 348 33.41 -13.91 -3.25
C GLU A 348 34.24 -13.48 -4.46
N LEU A 349 33.64 -12.59 -5.25
CA LEU A 349 34.25 -12.00 -6.43
C LEU A 349 35.61 -11.39 -6.04
N PRO A 350 36.73 -11.85 -6.63
CA PRO A 350 38.09 -11.49 -6.21
C PRO A 350 38.48 -10.09 -6.73
N TRP A 351 37.71 -9.10 -6.34
CA TRP A 351 37.88 -7.68 -6.66
C TRP A 351 38.57 -7.04 -5.45
N LYS A 352 39.66 -6.28 -5.67
CA LYS A 352 40.42 -5.63 -4.58
C LYS A 352 39.48 -4.84 -3.67
N THR A 353 39.26 -5.33 -2.45
CA THR A 353 38.34 -4.75 -1.47
C THR A 353 38.91 -3.45 -0.92
N LYS A 354 38.38 -2.33 -1.41
CA LYS A 354 38.67 -1.01 -0.85
C LYS A 354 37.76 -0.79 0.36
N THR A 355 38.21 -1.22 1.54
CA THR A 355 37.56 -0.85 2.80
C THR A 355 37.57 0.68 2.93
N LEU A 356 36.39 1.26 3.13
CA LEU A 356 36.18 2.69 3.34
C LEU A 356 36.21 3.03 4.84
N PRO A 357 36.53 4.28 5.23
CA PRO A 357 36.42 4.70 6.62
C PRO A 357 35.00 4.55 7.16
N ARG A 358 34.83 4.56 8.48
CA ARG A 358 33.49 4.56 9.09
C ARG A 358 32.63 5.73 8.60
N SER A 359 31.35 5.46 8.36
CA SER A 359 30.34 6.47 8.03
C SER A 359 30.03 7.35 9.25
N PRO A 360 29.89 8.68 9.12
CA PRO A 360 29.32 9.51 10.20
C PRO A 360 27.83 9.18 10.44
N HIS A 361 27.17 8.64 9.43
CA HIS A 361 25.75 8.32 9.41
C HIS A 361 25.47 6.83 9.68
N LEU A 362 24.31 6.51 10.24
CA LEU A 362 23.71 5.17 10.28
C LEU A 362 22.22 5.25 9.92
N VAL A 363 21.70 4.27 9.18
CA VAL A 363 20.24 4.06 9.07
C VAL A 363 19.89 2.78 9.81
N VAL A 364 18.96 2.86 10.77
CA VAL A 364 18.35 1.68 11.40
C VAL A 364 16.96 1.51 10.81
N HIS A 365 16.68 0.33 10.26
CA HIS A 365 15.47 0.04 9.50
C HIS A 365 14.56 -0.95 10.22
N PHE A 366 13.25 -0.68 10.22
CA PHE A 366 12.21 -1.61 10.67
C PHE A 366 11.26 -1.88 9.50
N HIS A 367 10.99 -3.16 9.21
CA HIS A 367 10.22 -3.56 8.03
C HIS A 367 8.69 -3.55 8.25
N GLY A 368 7.95 -3.43 7.15
CA GLY A 368 6.50 -3.64 7.08
C GLY A 368 6.06 -5.09 7.33
N GLY A 369 4.87 -5.46 6.85
CA GLY A 369 4.29 -6.80 7.04
C GLY A 369 3.28 -6.93 8.18
N GLY A 370 2.66 -5.82 8.60
CA GLY A 370 1.52 -5.82 9.52
C GLY A 370 1.80 -6.43 10.91
N PHE A 371 3.05 -6.47 11.35
CA PHE A 371 3.55 -7.16 12.53
C PHE A 371 3.37 -8.70 12.53
N VAL A 372 2.97 -9.31 11.41
CA VAL A 372 2.65 -10.76 11.31
C VAL A 372 3.48 -11.53 10.30
N ALA A 373 4.09 -10.86 9.32
CA ALA A 373 4.79 -11.48 8.20
C ALA A 373 6.00 -10.65 7.73
N GLN A 374 6.71 -11.15 6.71
CA GLN A 374 7.87 -10.52 6.08
C GLN A 374 9.12 -10.42 7.00
N THR A 375 10.22 -9.95 6.41
CA THR A 375 11.58 -9.92 6.99
C THR A 375 12.42 -8.77 6.42
N SER A 376 13.63 -8.55 6.96
CA SER A 376 14.70 -7.76 6.34
C SER A 376 15.11 -8.23 4.95
N LYS A 377 14.88 -9.52 4.61
CA LYS A 377 15.27 -10.13 3.35
C LYS A 377 14.29 -9.81 2.23
N SER A 378 12.99 -9.82 2.49
CA SER A 378 11.97 -9.36 1.53
C SER A 378 12.08 -7.86 1.18
N HIS A 379 12.56 -7.04 2.12
CA HIS A 379 12.77 -5.59 1.94
C HIS A 379 14.17 -5.25 1.37
N GLU A 380 15.08 -6.23 1.29
CA GLU A 380 16.44 -6.10 0.78
C GLU A 380 16.56 -5.38 -0.59
N PRO A 381 15.65 -5.57 -1.59
CA PRO A 381 15.83 -5.00 -2.92
C PRO A 381 15.89 -3.46 -2.97
N TYR A 382 15.06 -2.75 -2.20
CA TYR A 382 15.15 -1.28 -2.13
C TYR A 382 16.20 -0.83 -1.12
N LEU A 383 16.40 -1.56 -0.02
CA LEU A 383 17.45 -1.24 0.97
C LEU A 383 18.86 -1.29 0.37
N LYS A 384 19.14 -2.22 -0.55
CA LYS A 384 20.38 -2.25 -1.34
C LYS A 384 20.56 -0.99 -2.20
N SER A 385 19.47 -0.52 -2.82
CA SER A 385 19.49 0.71 -3.62
C SER A 385 19.69 1.95 -2.74
N TRP A 386 19.04 2.03 -1.57
CA TRP A 386 19.24 3.09 -0.59
C TRP A 386 20.67 3.11 -0.03
N ALA A 387 21.24 1.95 0.31
CA ALA A 387 22.62 1.84 0.79
C ALA A 387 23.65 2.29 -0.28
N GLN A 388 23.32 2.16 -1.57
CA GLN A 388 24.10 2.68 -2.69
C GLN A 388 23.89 4.18 -2.89
N GLU A 389 22.65 4.67 -2.92
CA GLU A 389 22.30 6.06 -3.23
C GLU A 389 22.67 7.04 -2.09
N LEU A 390 22.61 6.57 -0.85
CA LEU A 390 23.05 7.32 0.34
C LEU A 390 24.54 7.08 0.64
N GLY A 391 25.09 5.92 0.25
CA GLY A 391 26.44 5.48 0.61
C GLY A 391 26.60 5.06 2.08
N VAL A 392 25.49 4.85 2.81
CA VAL A 392 25.45 4.72 4.28
C VAL A 392 25.11 3.27 4.68
N PRO A 393 25.73 2.71 5.75
CA PRO A 393 25.35 1.41 6.28
C PRO A 393 23.91 1.41 6.79
N ILE A 394 23.15 0.36 6.45
CA ILE A 394 21.77 0.16 6.87
C ILE A 394 21.68 -1.12 7.71
N LEU A 395 21.11 -1.02 8.92
CA LEU A 395 20.84 -2.14 9.79
C LEU A 395 19.32 -2.39 9.87
N SER A 396 18.82 -3.40 9.17
CA SER A 396 17.39 -3.76 9.20
C SER A 396 17.10 -4.82 10.25
N ILE A 397 16.18 -4.56 11.17
CA ILE A 397 15.89 -5.50 12.29
C ILE A 397 14.83 -6.51 11.86
N ASP A 398 15.09 -7.79 12.13
CA ASP A 398 14.17 -8.92 11.96
C ASP A 398 13.50 -9.21 13.31
N TYR A 399 12.42 -8.46 13.59
CA TYR A 399 11.70 -8.54 14.86
C TYR A 399 10.68 -9.69 14.88
N SER A 400 10.37 -10.20 16.08
CA SER A 400 9.44 -11.32 16.27
C SER A 400 8.01 -10.92 15.92
N LEU A 401 7.31 -11.83 15.25
CA LEU A 401 6.02 -11.59 14.61
C LEU A 401 4.86 -12.21 15.40
N ALA A 402 3.70 -11.57 15.33
CA ALA A 402 2.42 -12.10 15.82
C ALA A 402 1.85 -13.18 14.86
N PRO A 403 0.92 -14.04 15.32
CA PRO A 403 0.34 -14.16 16.67
C PRO A 403 1.21 -14.85 17.73
N GLU A 404 2.42 -15.31 17.38
CA GLU A 404 3.35 -16.00 18.28
C GLU A 404 3.97 -15.00 19.27
N ALA A 405 4.46 -13.87 18.77
CA ALA A 405 5.02 -12.75 19.53
C ALA A 405 4.19 -11.46 19.35
N PRO A 406 3.03 -11.34 20.03
CA PRO A 406 2.21 -10.12 19.98
C PRO A 406 2.86 -8.94 20.73
N PHE A 407 2.21 -7.79 20.72
CA PHE A 407 2.66 -6.59 21.44
C PHE A 407 2.92 -6.89 22.93
N PRO A 408 3.99 -6.34 23.54
CA PRO A 408 4.93 -5.35 23.01
C PRO A 408 6.21 -5.94 22.37
N ARG A 409 6.27 -7.24 22.07
CA ARG A 409 7.55 -7.93 21.80
C ARG A 409 8.38 -7.30 20.66
N ALA A 410 7.77 -7.00 19.51
CA ALA A 410 8.45 -6.33 18.41
C ALA A 410 9.07 -4.97 18.82
N LEU A 411 8.39 -4.20 19.68
CA LEU A 411 8.89 -2.92 20.18
C LEU A 411 10.05 -3.10 21.18
N GLU A 412 10.03 -4.15 22.00
CA GLU A 412 11.18 -4.48 22.86
C GLU A 412 12.42 -4.82 22.01
N GLU A 413 12.26 -5.63 20.96
CA GLU A 413 13.35 -6.06 20.09
C GLU A 413 13.91 -4.93 19.23
N CYS A 414 13.06 -4.11 18.61
CA CYS A 414 13.49 -2.94 17.86
C CYS A 414 14.16 -1.87 18.74
N PHE A 415 13.69 -1.68 19.97
CA PHE A 415 14.34 -0.78 20.94
C PHE A 415 15.69 -1.32 21.41
N TYR A 416 15.76 -2.61 21.78
CA TYR A 416 17.01 -3.28 22.19
C TYR A 416 18.06 -3.24 21.06
N ALA A 417 17.64 -3.54 19.82
CA ALA A 417 18.52 -3.49 18.66
C ALA A 417 18.99 -2.07 18.32
N TYR A 418 18.13 -1.05 18.43
CA TYR A 418 18.54 0.36 18.31
C TYR A 418 19.61 0.72 19.35
N CYS A 419 19.36 0.42 20.63
CA CYS A 419 20.31 0.64 21.72
C CYS A 419 21.65 -0.07 21.48
N TRP A 420 21.61 -1.32 21.00
CA TRP A 420 22.79 -2.11 20.67
C TRP A 420 23.55 -1.50 19.49
N ALA A 421 22.84 -1.01 18.47
CA ALA A 421 23.42 -0.38 17.28
C ALA A 421 24.10 0.95 17.59
N ILE A 422 23.60 1.73 18.56
CA ILE A 422 24.30 2.92 19.08
C ILE A 422 25.60 2.52 19.77
N LYS A 423 25.57 1.51 20.67
CA LYS A 423 26.76 1.05 21.41
C LYS A 423 27.83 0.42 20.50
N ASN A 424 27.41 -0.30 19.47
CA ASN A 424 28.28 -1.12 18.60
C ASN A 424 28.38 -0.57 17.17
N CYS A 425 28.08 0.72 16.97
CA CYS A 425 28.10 1.39 15.65
C CYS A 425 29.42 1.18 14.88
N HIS A 426 30.53 1.08 15.61
CA HIS A 426 31.88 0.85 15.11
C HIS A 426 32.07 -0.52 14.42
N LEU A 427 31.28 -1.54 14.77
CA LEU A 427 31.20 -2.82 14.05
C LEU A 427 30.34 -2.71 12.78
N LEU A 428 29.33 -1.83 12.82
CA LEU A 428 28.41 -1.58 11.69
C LEU A 428 29.04 -0.71 10.59
N GLY A 429 30.32 -0.36 10.68
CA GLY A 429 31.00 0.55 9.75
C GLY A 429 30.54 2.00 9.89
N SER A 430 30.07 2.41 11.08
CA SER A 430 29.58 3.75 11.38
C SER A 430 30.20 4.32 12.66
N THR A 431 30.09 5.63 12.85
CA THR A 431 30.32 6.31 14.14
C THR A 431 29.02 6.78 14.79
N ALA A 432 27.87 6.62 14.12
CA ALA A 432 26.53 7.01 14.58
C ALA A 432 26.42 8.47 15.09
N GLN A 433 27.23 9.39 14.54
CA GLN A 433 27.12 10.83 14.80
C GLN A 433 25.72 11.33 14.45
N THR A 434 25.18 10.89 13.31
CA THR A 434 23.76 11.03 12.95
C THR A 434 23.13 9.66 12.66
N VAL A 435 21.90 9.46 13.14
CA VAL A 435 21.15 8.21 13.01
C VAL A 435 19.74 8.49 12.53
N CYS A 436 19.38 7.97 11.36
CA CYS A 436 18.00 7.97 10.87
C CYS A 436 17.32 6.66 11.27
N LEU A 437 16.12 6.73 11.86
CA LEU A 437 15.22 5.59 11.84
C LEU A 437 14.43 5.62 10.52
N ALA A 438 14.37 4.49 9.82
CA ALA A 438 13.62 4.34 8.59
C ALA A 438 12.68 3.14 8.69
N GLY A 439 11.48 3.22 8.13
CA GLY A 439 10.58 2.07 8.12
C GLY A 439 9.28 2.33 7.40
N ASP A 440 8.56 1.26 7.09
CA ASP A 440 7.35 1.30 6.30
C ASP A 440 6.20 0.53 6.95
N SER A 441 4.95 1.02 6.81
CA SER A 441 3.76 0.38 7.40
C SER A 441 3.91 0.18 8.92
N ALA A 442 3.93 -1.08 9.38
CA ALA A 442 4.23 -1.49 10.76
C ALA A 442 5.64 -1.04 11.24
N GLY A 443 6.64 -1.07 10.35
CA GLY A 443 7.98 -0.55 10.61
C GLY A 443 7.99 0.96 10.85
N GLY A 444 7.16 1.71 10.11
CA GLY A 444 6.98 3.15 10.30
C GLY A 444 6.37 3.51 11.66
N ASN A 445 5.48 2.66 12.20
CA ASN A 445 5.01 2.74 13.59
C ASN A 445 6.18 2.53 14.57
N LEU A 446 6.96 1.47 14.37
CA LEU A 446 8.12 1.13 15.22
C LEU A 446 9.16 2.26 15.26
N CYS A 447 9.39 3.01 14.16
CA CYS A 447 10.28 4.18 14.18
C CYS A 447 9.82 5.25 15.18
N ILE A 448 8.51 5.51 15.25
CA ILE A 448 7.92 6.49 16.16
C ILE A 448 7.97 5.96 17.60
N THR A 449 7.53 4.73 17.83
CA THR A 449 7.37 4.17 19.18
C THR A 449 8.71 3.78 19.83
N VAL A 450 9.72 3.37 19.05
CA VAL A 450 11.12 3.24 19.54
C VAL A 450 11.69 4.60 19.93
N SER A 451 11.39 5.68 19.18
CA SER A 451 11.82 7.03 19.53
C SER A 451 11.16 7.52 20.82
N MET A 452 9.85 7.32 20.99
CA MET A 452 9.15 7.58 22.26
C MET A 452 9.79 6.83 23.44
N ARG A 453 10.24 5.59 23.21
CA ARG A 453 10.88 4.77 24.25
C ARG A 453 12.32 5.21 24.54
N ALA A 454 13.08 5.64 23.54
CA ALA A 454 14.41 6.24 23.71
C ALA A 454 14.35 7.55 24.52
N ALA A 455 13.36 8.40 24.26
CA ALA A 455 13.12 9.60 25.05
C ALA A 455 12.80 9.26 26.51
N ALA A 456 11.92 8.29 26.75
CA ALA A 456 11.56 7.83 28.09
C ALA A 456 12.73 7.19 28.86
N PHE A 457 13.72 6.62 28.17
CA PHE A 457 14.95 6.06 28.75
C PHE A 457 16.09 7.09 28.89
N GLY A 458 15.94 8.31 28.37
CA GLY A 458 16.96 9.37 28.45
C GLY A 458 18.26 9.09 27.67
N ILE A 459 18.23 8.16 26.72
CA ILE A 459 19.38 7.78 25.87
C ILE A 459 19.45 8.64 24.60
N LYS A 460 20.52 8.51 23.79
CA LYS A 460 20.61 9.20 22.49
C LYS A 460 19.36 8.88 21.64
N MET A 461 18.61 9.93 21.33
CA MET A 461 17.56 9.92 20.32
C MET A 461 18.15 9.80 18.91
N PRO A 462 17.42 9.18 17.95
CA PRO A 462 17.77 9.30 16.55
C PRO A 462 17.58 10.76 16.10
N ASP A 463 18.36 11.17 15.10
CA ASP A 463 18.40 12.55 14.60
C ASP A 463 17.23 12.87 13.64
N GLY A 464 16.51 11.84 13.18
CA GLY A 464 15.28 11.95 12.38
C GLY A 464 14.58 10.61 12.14
N ILE A 465 13.30 10.69 11.79
CA ILE A 465 12.46 9.54 11.36
C ILE A 465 12.04 9.73 9.91
N MET A 466 12.20 8.71 9.06
CA MET A 466 11.53 8.57 7.77
C MET A 466 10.55 7.39 7.83
N ALA A 467 9.25 7.68 7.73
CA ALA A 467 8.18 6.70 7.86
C ALA A 467 7.31 6.66 6.59
N ALA A 468 7.38 5.57 5.82
CA ALA A 468 6.51 5.36 4.66
C ALA A 468 5.17 4.74 5.10
N TYR A 469 4.05 5.33 4.69
CA TYR A 469 2.68 4.89 4.94
C TYR A 469 2.43 4.28 6.35
N PRO A 470 2.80 4.99 7.45
CA PRO A 470 2.86 4.39 8.78
C PRO A 470 1.47 4.12 9.39
N ALA A 471 1.31 2.95 10.00
CA ALA A 471 0.11 2.60 10.76
C ALA A 471 0.10 3.30 12.13
N THR A 472 -0.40 4.55 12.22
CA THR A 472 -0.34 5.34 13.47
C THR A 472 -1.55 5.19 14.39
N LEU A 473 -2.69 4.68 13.89
CA LEU A 473 -3.89 4.35 14.68
C LEU A 473 -4.28 2.88 14.48
N MET A 474 -3.90 2.04 15.44
CA MET A 474 -4.15 0.59 15.46
C MET A 474 -5.60 0.29 15.94
N GLN A 475 -6.59 0.84 15.24
CA GLN A 475 -8.03 0.66 15.46
C GLN A 475 -8.74 0.79 14.11
N ALA A 476 -9.77 0.00 13.82
CA ALA A 476 -10.58 0.17 12.60
C ALA A 476 -11.66 1.27 12.74
N ALA A 477 -11.30 2.40 13.35
CA ALA A 477 -12.16 3.58 13.41
C ALA A 477 -12.50 4.06 11.99
N ALA A 478 -13.74 4.50 11.75
CA ALA A 478 -14.18 4.95 10.44
C ALA A 478 -13.46 6.23 10.01
N SER A 479 -12.99 6.26 8.76
CA SER A 479 -12.45 7.46 8.11
C SER A 479 -12.67 7.39 6.59
N PRO A 480 -12.64 8.54 5.89
CA PRO A 480 -12.73 8.59 4.43
C PRO A 480 -11.71 7.72 3.67
N SER A 481 -10.45 7.64 4.11
CA SER A 481 -9.44 6.78 3.48
C SER A 481 -9.74 5.30 3.69
N ARG A 482 -10.29 4.95 4.86
CA ARG A 482 -10.64 3.57 5.23
C ARG A 482 -11.90 3.06 4.52
N LEU A 483 -12.64 3.92 3.81
CA LEU A 483 -13.65 3.50 2.83
C LEU A 483 -13.00 2.81 1.60
N LEU A 484 -11.76 3.17 1.25
CA LEU A 484 -11.07 2.66 0.07
C LEU A 484 -10.56 1.22 0.22
N THR A 485 -10.54 0.67 1.44
CA THR A 485 -10.23 -0.75 1.68
C THR A 485 -11.16 -1.71 0.93
N LEU A 486 -12.34 -1.24 0.52
CA LEU A 486 -13.31 -2.04 -0.25
C LEU A 486 -12.75 -2.47 -1.61
N LEU A 487 -11.81 -1.68 -2.16
CA LEU A 487 -11.18 -1.84 -3.47
C LEU A 487 -9.63 -1.86 -3.41
N ASP A 488 -9.05 -2.08 -2.22
CA ASP A 488 -7.60 -2.19 -2.02
C ASP A 488 -7.15 -3.67 -2.19
N PRO A 489 -6.30 -3.99 -3.18
CA PRO A 489 -5.87 -5.37 -3.46
C PRO A 489 -4.77 -5.89 -2.52
N LEU A 490 -4.22 -5.06 -1.63
CA LEU A 490 -3.13 -5.40 -0.70
C LEU A 490 -3.57 -5.33 0.77
N LEU A 491 -4.40 -4.34 1.13
CA LEU A 491 -4.95 -4.12 2.48
C LEU A 491 -6.49 -3.96 2.51
N PRO A 492 -7.26 -5.00 2.13
CA PRO A 492 -8.66 -5.10 2.51
C PRO A 492 -8.82 -5.01 4.04
N LEU A 493 -9.88 -4.36 4.53
CA LEU A 493 -10.07 -4.11 5.97
C LEU A 493 -10.14 -5.40 6.79
N SER A 494 -10.64 -6.49 6.19
CA SER A 494 -10.67 -7.81 6.82
C SER A 494 -9.29 -8.40 7.06
N VAL A 495 -8.28 -8.02 6.27
CA VAL A 495 -6.87 -8.41 6.46
C VAL A 495 -6.24 -7.53 7.54
N LEU A 496 -6.45 -6.21 7.46
CA LEU A 496 -5.98 -5.25 8.47
C LEU A 496 -6.45 -5.61 9.88
N CYS A 497 -7.75 -5.91 10.05
CA CYS A 497 -8.32 -6.32 11.33
C CYS A 497 -7.79 -7.68 11.83
N LYS A 498 -7.39 -8.60 10.94
CA LYS A 498 -6.75 -9.88 11.34
C LYS A 498 -5.33 -9.68 11.83
N CYS A 499 -4.55 -8.84 11.15
CA CYS A 499 -3.21 -8.42 11.62
C CYS A 499 -3.32 -7.71 12.98
N LEU A 500 -4.28 -6.79 13.12
CA LEU A 500 -4.56 -6.06 14.34
C LEU A 500 -4.94 -6.99 15.51
N ASN A 501 -5.89 -7.89 15.31
CA ASN A 501 -6.31 -8.86 16.33
C ASN A 501 -5.18 -9.82 16.73
N ALA A 502 -4.32 -10.24 15.80
CA ALA A 502 -3.15 -11.05 16.09
C ALA A 502 -2.11 -10.29 16.93
N TYR A 503 -1.79 -9.04 16.56
CA TYR A 503 -0.81 -8.22 17.27
C TYR A 503 -1.29 -7.75 18.66
N ALA A 504 -2.60 -7.54 18.83
CA ALA A 504 -3.24 -7.13 20.07
C ALA A 504 -3.64 -8.30 21.00
N GLU A 505 -3.29 -9.55 20.64
CA GLU A 505 -3.59 -10.79 21.38
C GLU A 505 -5.09 -11.07 21.66
N THR A 506 -6.00 -10.38 20.97
CA THR A 506 -7.45 -10.52 21.22
C THR A 506 -7.96 -11.94 20.90
N VAL A 507 -7.39 -12.59 19.88
CA VAL A 507 -7.79 -13.93 19.41
C VAL A 507 -7.60 -15.02 20.48
N ARG A 508 -6.58 -14.92 21.34
CA ARG A 508 -6.32 -15.94 22.38
C ARG A 508 -7.42 -15.97 23.45
N LYS A 509 -8.12 -14.84 23.68
CA LYS A 509 -9.17 -14.76 24.72
C LYS A 509 -10.57 -15.20 24.25
N SER A 510 -10.83 -15.20 22.94
CA SER A 510 -12.06 -15.79 22.38
C SER A 510 -12.01 -17.32 22.24
N ALA A 511 -10.82 -17.92 22.37
CA ALA A 511 -10.60 -19.36 22.25
C ALA A 511 -9.95 -19.94 23.51
N SER A 512 -10.64 -19.84 24.65
CA SER A 512 -10.20 -20.54 25.87
C SER A 512 -10.29 -22.07 25.67
N GLU A 513 -9.30 -22.82 26.15
CA GLU A 513 -9.12 -24.26 25.89
C GLU A 513 -10.19 -25.20 26.49
N THR A 514 -11.32 -24.68 26.94
CA THR A 514 -12.41 -25.45 27.57
C THR A 514 -13.32 -26.15 26.57
N ASP A 515 -13.61 -25.53 25.42
CA ASP A 515 -14.67 -26.00 24.52
C ASP A 515 -14.22 -27.00 23.43
N LEU A 516 -12.90 -27.20 23.27
CA LEU A 516 -12.33 -28.18 22.33
C LEU A 516 -11.98 -29.52 23.01
N LYS A 517 -11.69 -29.52 24.31
CA LYS A 517 -11.39 -30.74 25.08
C LYS A 517 -12.66 -31.48 25.56
N SER A 518 -13.78 -30.75 25.74
CA SER A 518 -15.08 -31.30 26.12
C SER A 518 -15.72 -32.17 25.02
N LYS A 519 -15.52 -31.82 23.74
CA LYS A 519 -16.12 -32.50 22.59
C LYS A 519 -15.29 -33.67 22.03
N LEU A 520 -14.04 -33.83 22.47
CA LEU A 520 -13.15 -34.91 22.03
C LEU A 520 -13.09 -36.12 22.98
N SER A 521 -13.69 -36.04 24.18
CA SER A 521 -13.78 -37.18 25.12
C SER A 521 -15.11 -37.96 25.04
N ALA A 522 -16.07 -37.52 24.21
CA ALA A 522 -17.45 -37.98 24.22
C ALA A 522 -17.94 -38.62 22.89
N SER A 523 -17.03 -39.14 22.06
CA SER A 523 -17.41 -39.83 20.80
C SER A 523 -16.45 -40.96 20.40
N HIS A 524 -16.02 -41.80 21.34
CA HIS A 524 -15.27 -43.03 21.03
C HIS A 524 -15.73 -44.23 21.87
N LYS A 525 -16.98 -44.63 21.67
CA LYS A 525 -17.49 -46.00 21.90
C LYS A 525 -18.58 -46.33 20.89
N ASP A 526 -18.78 -47.63 20.69
CA ASP A 526 -19.92 -48.26 20.02
C ASP A 526 -20.17 -47.87 18.55
N SER A 527 -19.25 -48.32 17.68
CA SER A 527 -19.63 -48.75 16.33
C SER A 527 -20.42 -50.07 16.41
N TRP A 528 -21.44 -50.24 15.55
CA TRP A 528 -21.67 -51.42 14.68
C TRP A 528 -23.14 -51.47 14.14
N LYS A 529 -23.29 -51.99 12.90
CA LYS A 529 -24.52 -52.49 12.22
C LYS A 529 -25.58 -51.52 11.63
N ARG A 530 -25.67 -51.58 10.28
CA ARG A 530 -26.87 -51.77 9.41
C ARG A 530 -28.05 -50.79 9.52
N GLN A 531 -28.34 -49.94 8.51
CA GLN A 531 -28.91 -50.26 7.18
C GLN A 531 -30.44 -50.54 7.19
N THR A 532 -31.13 -50.00 6.16
CA THR A 532 -32.52 -50.23 5.69
C THR A 532 -33.65 -49.36 6.30
N CYS A 533 -34.79 -49.34 5.60
CA CYS A 533 -35.77 -48.23 5.55
C CYS A 533 -37.17 -48.58 6.11
N GLN A 534 -38.10 -47.63 5.98
CA GLN A 534 -39.59 -47.75 5.94
C GLN A 534 -40.39 -47.74 7.27
N ASN A 535 -40.98 -46.57 7.53
CA ASN A 535 -42.42 -46.24 7.63
C ASN A 535 -43.42 -47.06 8.48
N PHE A 536 -44.41 -46.28 8.96
CA PHE A 536 -45.84 -46.57 9.25
C PHE A 536 -46.30 -46.96 10.68
N LEU A 537 -47.34 -46.24 11.11
CA LEU A 537 -48.33 -46.52 12.18
C LEU A 537 -47.77 -46.54 13.63
N GLY A 538 -48.46 -46.03 14.65
CA GLY A 538 -49.73 -45.29 14.68
C GLY A 538 -50.13 -44.89 16.12
N SER A 539 -51.00 -43.89 16.26
CA SER A 539 -51.68 -43.47 17.51
C SER A 539 -52.71 -44.55 17.99
N PRO A 540 -53.34 -44.50 19.18
CA PRO A 540 -53.57 -43.30 20.02
C PRO A 540 -53.66 -43.44 21.58
N ASP A 541 -53.88 -42.27 22.21
CA ASP A 541 -54.87 -41.98 23.27
C ASP A 541 -54.65 -42.12 24.80
N VAL A 542 -55.39 -41.23 25.50
CA VAL A 542 -56.01 -41.33 26.86
C VAL A 542 -55.21 -41.01 28.16
N GLN A 543 -55.41 -39.74 28.60
CA GLN A 543 -55.90 -39.27 29.93
C GLN A 543 -55.03 -38.97 31.17
N LEU A 544 -55.42 -37.81 31.76
CA LEU A 544 -55.54 -37.43 33.18
C LEU A 544 -54.32 -36.99 34.02
N ALA A 545 -54.60 -36.02 34.91
CA ALA A 545 -53.69 -35.35 35.86
C ALA A 545 -54.21 -35.48 37.30
N PRO A 546 -53.55 -34.89 38.32
CA PRO A 546 -54.10 -33.64 38.85
C PRO A 546 -53.07 -32.60 39.37
N ARG A 547 -53.56 -31.41 39.71
CA ARG A 547 -52.86 -30.33 40.48
C ARG A 547 -52.96 -30.58 42.01
N PRO A 548 -52.19 -29.82 42.82
CA PRO A 548 -52.79 -28.73 43.62
C PRO A 548 -51.88 -27.47 43.69
N THR A 549 -52.26 -26.27 44.18
CA THR A 549 -53.51 -25.49 44.35
C THR A 549 -53.10 -24.02 44.59
N THR A 550 -53.94 -23.03 44.22
CA THR A 550 -53.78 -21.62 44.63
C THR A 550 -54.48 -21.33 45.97
N PRO A 551 -54.33 -20.11 46.52
CA PRO A 551 -55.51 -19.23 46.56
C PRO A 551 -55.27 -17.80 46.03
N ASP A 552 -56.38 -17.08 45.94
CA ASP A 552 -56.67 -15.74 45.38
C ASP A 552 -57.96 -15.26 46.15
N PRO A 553 -58.72 -14.17 45.86
CA PRO A 553 -58.57 -13.08 44.87
C PRO A 553 -58.98 -11.68 45.45
N GLU A 554 -59.74 -10.89 44.67
CA GLU A 554 -60.51 -9.64 44.93
C GLU A 554 -59.77 -8.32 44.59
N GLU A 555 -60.37 -7.35 43.87
CA GLU A 555 -61.79 -7.11 43.56
C GLU A 555 -62.00 -6.49 42.14
N GLN A 556 -63.20 -6.63 41.53
CA GLN A 556 -63.62 -5.95 40.27
C GLN A 556 -65.15 -5.73 40.23
N PRO A 557 -65.60 -4.53 39.82
CA PRO A 557 -66.44 -4.39 38.62
C PRO A 557 -66.25 -3.03 37.88
N THR A 558 -66.83 -2.64 36.72
CA THR A 558 -67.29 -3.22 35.41
C THR A 558 -67.37 -1.98 34.43
N PHE A 559 -67.96 -1.88 33.23
CA PHE A 559 -68.80 -2.68 32.31
C PHE A 559 -68.66 -2.12 30.86
N PHE A 560 -69.28 -2.77 29.87
CA PHE A 560 -69.59 -2.33 28.49
C PHE A 560 -68.52 -2.35 27.39
N LEU A 561 -69.00 -2.72 26.19
CA LEU A 561 -68.30 -2.85 24.90
C LEU A 561 -68.60 -1.64 24.00
N SER A 562 -67.66 -1.30 23.12
CA SER A 562 -67.94 -1.04 21.69
C SER A 562 -66.64 -1.06 20.89
N ASP A 563 -66.71 -1.54 19.64
CA ASP A 563 -65.55 -1.70 18.77
C ASP A 563 -65.08 -0.37 18.17
N ASN A 564 -63.76 -0.22 18.01
CA ASN A 564 -63.17 0.42 16.82
C ASN A 564 -61.68 0.08 16.71
N GLU A 565 -61.17 0.14 15.48
CA GLU A 565 -59.78 -0.17 15.15
C GLU A 565 -58.83 0.89 15.72
N GLN A 566 -57.69 0.47 16.28
CA GLN A 566 -56.58 1.37 16.56
C GLN A 566 -55.22 0.68 16.37
N GLU A 567 -54.37 1.35 15.59
CA GLU A 567 -53.00 0.91 15.30
C GLU A 567 -52.15 0.94 16.58
N ALA A 568 -51.55 -0.20 16.93
CA ALA A 568 -50.65 -0.26 18.09
C ALA A 568 -49.34 0.47 17.78
N SER A 569 -49.22 1.71 18.28
CA SER A 569 -48.06 2.58 18.07
C SER A 569 -46.77 1.94 18.58
N SER A 570 -45.90 1.51 17.66
CA SER A 570 -44.54 1.09 17.99
C SER A 570 -43.64 2.32 18.15
N SER A 571 -42.87 2.37 19.24
CA SER A 571 -42.02 3.51 19.58
C SER A 571 -40.87 3.68 18.58
N SER A 572 -40.78 4.86 17.98
CA SER A 572 -39.78 5.19 16.96
C SER A 572 -38.34 5.24 17.51
N ASN A 573 -37.57 4.17 17.29
CA ASN A 573 -36.11 4.26 17.34
C ASN A 573 -35.60 4.92 16.03
N ASP A 574 -34.99 6.09 16.14
CA ASP A 574 -34.51 6.90 15.02
C ASP A 574 -33.26 6.30 14.34
N HIS A 575 -33.48 5.24 13.55
CA HIS A 575 -32.50 4.73 12.61
C HIS A 575 -32.46 5.64 11.37
N SER A 576 -31.76 6.78 11.49
CA SER A 576 -31.34 7.61 10.35
C SER A 576 -30.77 6.74 9.23
N LEU A 577 -31.51 6.63 8.12
CA LEU A 577 -31.19 5.70 7.04
C LEU A 577 -29.85 6.11 6.39
N ILE A 578 -28.88 5.20 6.42
CA ILE A 578 -27.51 5.41 5.92
C ILE A 578 -27.51 5.69 4.40
N PHE A 579 -28.53 5.18 3.70
CA PHE A 579 -28.75 5.34 2.28
C PHE A 579 -30.16 5.90 2.01
N PRO A 580 -30.36 6.72 0.97
CA PRO A 580 -31.70 7.19 0.58
C PRO A 580 -32.65 6.03 0.26
N ASN A 581 -33.95 6.19 0.54
CA ASN A 581 -34.97 5.13 0.43
C ASN A 581 -35.03 4.41 -0.93
N ASN A 582 -34.56 5.05 -2.02
CA ASN A 582 -34.52 4.50 -3.37
C ASN A 582 -33.18 3.85 -3.75
N PHE A 583 -32.23 3.70 -2.83
CA PHE A 583 -30.91 3.13 -3.09
C PHE A 583 -30.43 2.24 -1.94
N GLN A 584 -29.89 1.06 -2.28
CA GLN A 584 -29.12 0.22 -1.38
C GLN A 584 -27.85 -0.29 -2.09
N PRO A 585 -26.73 -0.49 -1.39
CA PRO A 585 -25.59 -1.23 -1.94
C PRO A 585 -25.99 -2.67 -2.23
N LEU A 586 -25.40 -3.26 -3.28
CA LEU A 586 -25.50 -4.70 -3.50
C LEU A 586 -24.75 -5.41 -2.36
N ARG A 587 -25.41 -6.40 -1.74
CA ARG A 587 -24.84 -7.18 -0.63
C ARG A 587 -24.05 -8.38 -1.14
N SER A 588 -23.13 -8.88 -0.33
CA SER A 588 -22.31 -10.05 -0.64
C SER A 588 -23.08 -11.34 -0.35
N ASP A 589 -23.12 -12.26 -1.31
CA ASP A 589 -23.67 -13.63 -1.11
C ASP A 589 -22.74 -14.53 -0.27
N GLN A 590 -21.54 -14.05 0.08
CA GLN A 590 -20.58 -14.81 0.87
C GLN A 590 -20.96 -14.78 2.36
N PRO A 591 -20.92 -15.91 3.08
CA PRO A 591 -21.17 -15.93 4.51
C PRO A 591 -20.05 -15.14 5.21
N ALA A 592 -20.42 -13.99 5.76
CA ALA A 592 -19.49 -13.11 6.45
C ALA A 592 -19.10 -13.69 7.81
N THR A 593 -17.87 -14.19 7.93
CA THR A 593 -17.25 -14.41 9.24
C THR A 593 -17.24 -13.08 10.00
N SER A 594 -17.76 -13.05 11.23
CA SER A 594 -17.91 -11.82 12.01
C SER A 594 -16.55 -11.14 12.21
N LEU A 595 -16.46 -9.88 11.79
CA LEU A 595 -15.22 -9.09 11.83
C LEU A 595 -15.02 -8.48 13.23
N PHE A 596 -15.02 -9.35 14.24
CA PHE A 596 -15.03 -8.97 15.65
C PHE A 596 -13.68 -8.38 16.08
N LEU A 597 -13.63 -7.06 16.18
CA LEU A 597 -12.61 -6.35 16.94
C LEU A 597 -13.08 -6.26 18.38
N ALA A 598 -12.58 -7.18 19.23
CA ALA A 598 -12.82 -7.11 20.66
C ALA A 598 -12.33 -5.74 21.20
N PRO A 599 -13.16 -4.95 21.91
CA PRO A 599 -12.77 -3.64 22.44
C PRO A 599 -11.65 -3.76 23.48
N SER A 600 -10.40 -3.79 23.02
CA SER A 600 -9.23 -4.00 23.86
C SER A 600 -8.53 -2.67 24.19
N PRO A 601 -8.34 -2.33 25.49
CA PRO A 601 -7.61 -1.12 25.90
C PRO A 601 -6.18 -1.05 25.33
N ILE A 602 -5.59 -2.18 24.94
CA ILE A 602 -4.25 -2.23 24.34
C ILE A 602 -4.17 -1.43 23.03
N LEU A 603 -5.29 -1.33 22.28
CA LEU A 603 -5.39 -0.56 21.04
C LEU A 603 -5.31 0.97 21.27
N LYS A 604 -5.48 1.41 22.52
CA LYS A 604 -5.32 2.81 22.97
C LYS A 604 -3.97 3.05 23.65
N ASN A 605 -3.09 2.04 23.73
CA ASN A 605 -1.74 2.22 24.27
C ASN A 605 -0.92 3.17 23.36
N PRO A 606 -0.28 4.24 23.89
CA PRO A 606 0.58 5.14 23.13
C PRO A 606 1.65 4.46 22.28
N PHE A 607 2.19 3.34 22.76
CA PHE A 607 3.22 2.57 22.08
C PHE A 607 2.69 1.58 21.04
N MET A 608 1.36 1.45 20.89
CA MET A 608 0.71 0.72 19.80
C MET A 608 0.06 1.69 18.81
N SER A 609 -0.68 2.68 19.31
CA SER A 609 -1.31 3.76 18.52
C SER A 609 -0.65 5.10 18.84
N PRO A 610 0.50 5.46 18.23
CA PRO A 610 1.16 6.74 18.50
C PRO A 610 0.29 7.97 18.17
N LEU A 611 -0.72 7.85 17.28
CA LEU A 611 -1.70 8.93 17.08
C LEU A 611 -2.50 9.27 18.35
N LEU A 612 -2.59 8.35 19.31
CA LEU A 612 -3.30 8.51 20.58
C LEU A 612 -2.38 8.78 21.79
N ALA A 613 -1.05 8.84 21.59
CA ALA A 613 -0.11 9.15 22.66
C ALA A 613 -0.39 10.53 23.30
N PRO A 614 -0.18 10.75 24.62
CA PRO A 614 -0.25 12.10 25.21
C PRO A 614 0.74 13.06 24.55
N ASP A 615 0.40 14.36 24.44
CA ASP A 615 1.29 15.35 23.80
C ASP A 615 2.68 15.41 24.44
N GLY A 616 2.79 15.16 25.75
CA GLY A 616 4.07 15.07 26.46
C GLY A 616 4.97 13.90 26.05
N MET A 617 4.45 12.89 25.35
CA MET A 617 5.26 11.81 24.73
C MET A 617 5.63 12.11 23.27
N LEU A 618 4.95 13.07 22.63
CA LEU A 618 5.18 13.46 21.23
C LEU A 618 6.10 14.69 21.11
N LYS A 619 6.07 15.58 22.12
CA LYS A 619 7.05 16.66 22.28
C LYS A 619 8.43 16.07 22.58
N GLY A 620 9.45 16.49 21.84
CA GLY A 620 10.81 15.97 22.01
C GLY A 620 11.09 14.67 21.24
N LEU A 621 10.17 14.26 20.36
CA LEU A 621 10.53 13.42 19.21
C LEU A 621 11.59 14.14 18.34
N PRO A 622 12.24 13.43 17.40
CA PRO A 622 13.03 14.09 16.36
C PRO A 622 12.12 14.66 15.24
N PRO A 623 12.67 15.31 14.21
CA PRO A 623 11.94 15.61 12.99
C PRO A 623 11.35 14.34 12.35
N VAL A 624 10.05 14.39 12.03
CA VAL A 624 9.31 13.25 11.47
C VAL A 624 8.99 13.51 10.00
N HIS A 625 9.42 12.62 9.11
CA HIS A 625 9.19 12.74 7.67
C HIS A 625 8.32 11.57 7.20
N ILE A 626 7.09 11.87 6.78
CA ILE A 626 6.07 10.88 6.44
C ILE A 626 5.88 10.86 4.92
N VAL A 627 5.89 9.67 4.32
CA VAL A 627 5.58 9.45 2.89
C VAL A 627 4.35 8.55 2.77
N ALA A 628 3.16 9.15 2.73
CA ALA A 628 1.89 8.45 2.60
C ALA A 628 1.48 8.31 1.12
N CYS A 629 0.51 7.43 0.82
CA CYS A 629 -0.07 7.32 -0.52
C CYS A 629 -1.46 7.96 -0.56
N ALA A 630 -1.85 8.53 -1.69
CA ALA A 630 -3.21 9.05 -1.87
C ALA A 630 -4.28 7.95 -1.85
N LEU A 631 -3.94 6.74 -2.31
CA LEU A 631 -4.86 5.60 -2.43
C LEU A 631 -4.46 4.49 -1.44
N ASP A 632 -4.41 4.86 -0.15
CA ASP A 632 -4.04 3.99 0.97
C ASP A 632 -4.99 4.22 2.15
N PRO A 633 -5.54 3.16 2.78
CA PRO A 633 -6.33 3.24 4.00
C PRO A 633 -5.69 4.06 5.13
N MET A 634 -4.35 4.11 5.22
CA MET A 634 -3.57 4.83 6.23
C MET A 634 -3.25 6.30 5.86
N LEU A 635 -3.89 6.85 4.83
CA LEU A 635 -3.74 8.28 4.50
C LEU A 635 -4.25 9.18 5.64
N ASP A 636 -5.45 8.93 6.17
CA ASP A 636 -6.03 9.78 7.21
C ASP A 636 -5.28 9.64 8.55
N ASP A 637 -4.77 8.44 8.87
CA ASP A 637 -3.80 8.21 9.96
C ASP A 637 -2.60 9.17 9.83
N SER A 638 -1.98 9.18 8.65
CA SER A 638 -0.78 9.97 8.35
C SER A 638 -1.05 11.48 8.39
N VAL A 639 -2.18 11.93 7.84
CA VAL A 639 -2.61 13.33 7.85
C VAL A 639 -2.93 13.81 9.26
N MET A 640 -3.66 13.02 10.05
CA MET A 640 -4.00 13.38 11.43
C MET A 640 -2.77 13.37 12.35
N PHE A 641 -1.83 12.43 12.17
CA PHE A 641 -0.58 12.42 12.93
C PHE A 641 0.28 13.65 12.59
N ALA A 642 0.45 13.97 11.31
CA ALA A 642 1.15 15.18 10.88
C ALA A 642 0.49 16.47 11.42
N ARG A 643 -0.85 16.57 11.34
CA ARG A 643 -1.61 17.71 11.89
C ARG A 643 -1.38 17.85 13.39
N ARG A 644 -1.40 16.73 14.14
CA ARG A 644 -1.17 16.74 15.58
C ARG A 644 0.25 17.16 15.96
N LEU A 645 1.27 16.61 15.29
CA LEU A 645 2.66 17.00 15.54
C LEU A 645 2.90 18.49 15.29
N ARG A 646 2.35 19.06 14.20
CA ARG A 646 2.41 20.52 13.96
C ARG A 646 1.72 21.32 15.06
N ALA A 647 0.54 20.90 15.51
CA ALA A 647 -0.22 21.61 16.54
C ALA A 647 0.52 21.72 17.89
N ILE A 648 1.43 20.78 18.20
CA ILE A 648 2.28 20.82 19.40
C ILE A 648 3.67 21.43 19.15
N GLY A 649 3.93 21.97 17.95
CA GLY A 649 5.21 22.57 17.56
C GLY A 649 6.32 21.59 17.15
N GLN A 650 6.00 20.30 17.00
CA GLN A 650 6.96 19.25 16.66
C GLN A 650 7.24 19.24 15.13
N PRO A 651 8.50 19.34 14.67
CA PRO A 651 8.83 19.36 13.25
C PRO A 651 8.35 18.10 12.50
N VAL A 652 7.50 18.29 11.49
CA VAL A 652 6.98 17.20 10.66
C VAL A 652 6.80 17.61 9.20
N THR A 653 7.24 16.74 8.29
CA THR A 653 6.97 16.81 6.84
C THR A 653 6.01 15.71 6.45
N LEU A 654 5.00 16.02 5.64
CA LEU A 654 4.22 15.02 4.90
C LEU A 654 4.50 15.17 3.40
N ARG A 655 4.68 14.05 2.72
CA ARG A 655 4.65 13.92 1.26
C ARG A 655 3.60 12.87 0.91
N VAL A 656 2.80 13.12 -0.12
CA VAL A 656 1.74 12.20 -0.54
C VAL A 656 1.95 11.80 -2.00
N VAL A 657 2.28 10.52 -2.21
CA VAL A 657 2.48 9.95 -3.54
C VAL A 657 1.13 9.61 -4.17
N GLN A 658 0.95 9.99 -5.42
CA GLN A 658 -0.31 9.80 -6.16
C GLN A 658 -0.33 8.45 -6.89
N ASP A 659 -1.53 7.97 -7.21
CA ASP A 659 -1.80 6.80 -8.08
C ASP A 659 -1.14 5.46 -7.67
N LEU A 660 -0.58 5.35 -6.46
CA LEU A 660 0.07 4.18 -5.89
C LEU A 660 -0.68 3.64 -4.65
N PRO A 661 -0.67 2.31 -4.42
CA PRO A 661 -1.23 1.67 -3.24
C PRO A 661 -0.29 1.79 -2.02
N HIS A 662 -0.75 1.32 -0.87
CA HIS A 662 0.11 0.98 0.28
C HIS A 662 1.24 0.00 -0.13
N GLY A 663 2.37 0.02 0.58
CA GLY A 663 3.45 -0.96 0.35
C GLY A 663 4.33 -0.70 -0.88
N PHE A 664 4.33 0.52 -1.45
CA PHE A 664 5.03 0.80 -2.72
C PHE A 664 6.54 0.53 -2.72
N LEU A 665 7.20 0.48 -1.55
CA LEU A 665 8.64 0.17 -1.44
C LEU A 665 8.95 -1.29 -1.78
N SER A 666 8.10 -2.22 -1.38
CA SER A 666 8.13 -3.63 -1.82
C SER A 666 7.97 -3.75 -3.35
N LEU A 667 7.41 -2.73 -3.98
CA LEU A 667 7.11 -2.66 -5.42
C LEU A 667 8.14 -1.83 -6.21
N PHE A 668 9.24 -1.42 -5.56
CA PHE A 668 10.26 -0.49 -6.08
C PHE A 668 10.82 -0.84 -7.47
N GLN A 669 11.10 -2.11 -7.76
CA GLN A 669 11.72 -2.48 -9.04
C GLN A 669 10.74 -2.53 -10.22
N LEU A 670 9.43 -2.59 -9.96
CA LEU A 670 8.42 -2.95 -10.97
C LEU A 670 8.14 -1.83 -11.98
N CYS A 671 7.90 -0.60 -11.52
CA CYS A 671 7.52 0.52 -12.39
C CYS A 671 8.31 1.79 -12.07
N ARG A 672 8.14 2.82 -12.91
CA ARG A 672 8.82 4.11 -12.72
C ARG A 672 8.28 4.83 -11.49
N GLU A 673 6.99 4.71 -11.25
CA GLU A 673 6.24 5.44 -10.23
C GLU A 673 6.69 5.01 -8.82
N THR A 674 6.86 3.71 -8.58
CA THR A 674 7.39 3.18 -7.31
C THR A 674 8.87 3.55 -7.09
N ARG A 675 9.68 3.64 -8.16
CA ARG A 675 11.04 4.20 -8.06
C ARG A 675 11.05 5.66 -7.69
N GLN A 676 10.18 6.48 -8.27
CA GLN A 676 10.07 7.90 -7.93
C GLN A 676 9.56 8.11 -6.50
N ALA A 677 8.62 7.29 -6.03
CA ALA A 677 8.16 7.30 -4.63
C ALA A 677 9.29 6.89 -3.64
N SER A 678 10.08 5.86 -3.97
CA SER A 678 11.26 5.46 -3.18
C SER A 678 12.35 6.55 -3.15
N ALA A 679 12.53 7.30 -4.24
CA ALA A 679 13.47 8.43 -4.29
C ALA A 679 13.05 9.60 -3.38
N VAL A 680 11.75 9.79 -3.10
CA VAL A 680 11.29 10.74 -2.07
C VAL A 680 11.71 10.27 -0.67
N CYS A 681 11.69 8.95 -0.40
CA CYS A 681 12.18 8.40 0.86
C CYS A 681 13.71 8.63 1.03
N THR A 682 14.52 8.43 -0.01
CA THR A 682 15.97 8.69 0.05
C THR A 682 16.32 10.17 0.09
N GLU A 683 15.55 11.05 -0.56
CA GLU A 683 15.65 12.51 -0.38
C GLU A 683 15.46 12.90 1.09
N LEU A 684 14.41 12.38 1.74
CA LEU A 684 14.10 12.68 3.14
C LEU A 684 15.15 12.10 4.10
N ILE A 685 15.63 10.86 3.90
CA ILE A 685 16.73 10.29 4.69
C ILE A 685 18.01 11.14 4.50
N ARG A 686 18.33 11.56 3.28
CA ARG A 686 19.50 12.40 3.00
C ARG A 686 19.44 13.74 3.72
N ASN A 687 18.27 14.37 3.79
CA ASN A 687 18.04 15.62 4.51
C ASN A 687 18.19 15.49 6.04
N ILE A 688 17.88 14.31 6.61
CA ILE A 688 18.11 13.98 8.03
C ILE A 688 19.61 13.78 8.29
N LEU A 689 20.29 13.03 7.42
CA LEU A 689 21.69 12.65 7.62
C LEU A 689 22.67 13.80 7.33
N VAL A 690 22.37 14.65 6.35
CA VAL A 690 23.15 15.85 6.01
C VAL A 690 22.23 17.08 5.99
N PRO A 691 21.95 17.68 7.17
CA PRO A 691 21.16 18.90 7.24
C PRO A 691 21.81 20.03 6.44
N SER A 692 21.11 20.54 5.43
CA SER A 692 21.61 21.63 4.58
C SER A 692 21.65 22.94 5.35
N SER A 693 22.84 23.50 5.59
CA SER A 693 22.99 24.82 6.20
C SER A 693 22.46 25.92 5.28
N ASN A 694 21.55 26.74 5.81
CA ASN A 694 21.01 27.96 5.20
C ASN A 694 20.50 27.83 3.75
N ASN A 695 19.60 26.87 3.49
CA ASN A 695 18.62 27.02 2.41
C ASN A 695 17.20 27.15 3.02
N PRO A 696 16.35 28.08 2.55
CA PRO A 696 14.94 28.10 2.95
C PRO A 696 14.25 26.81 2.48
N PRO A 697 13.14 26.38 3.11
CA PRO A 697 12.41 25.20 2.68
C PRO A 697 11.96 25.37 1.24
N GLN A 698 12.52 24.59 0.32
CA GLN A 698 12.05 24.61 -1.05
C GLN A 698 10.58 24.14 -1.10
N PRO A 699 9.74 24.75 -1.96
CA PRO A 699 8.39 24.25 -2.16
C PRO A 699 8.44 22.77 -2.52
N PRO A 700 7.41 21.97 -2.15
CA PRO A 700 7.42 20.55 -2.41
C PRO A 700 7.75 20.27 -3.87
N THR A 701 8.67 19.34 -4.11
CA THR A 701 9.08 18.91 -5.45
C THR A 701 7.92 18.19 -6.15
N VAL A 702 6.94 18.97 -6.62
CA VAL A 702 5.90 18.51 -7.55
C VAL A 702 6.63 17.78 -8.66
N LEU A 703 6.15 16.57 -8.99
CA LEU A 703 6.77 15.66 -9.96
C LEU A 703 6.78 16.30 -11.36
N ARG A 704 7.73 17.22 -11.58
CA ARG A 704 7.97 17.90 -12.85
C ARG A 704 8.39 16.85 -13.86
N LYS A 705 7.41 16.39 -14.64
CA LYS A 705 7.63 15.67 -15.89
C LYS A 705 8.58 16.52 -16.73
N HIS A 706 9.86 16.14 -16.80
CA HIS A 706 10.79 16.75 -17.74
C HIS A 706 10.21 16.59 -19.13
N ARG A 707 9.81 17.70 -19.74
CA ARG A 707 9.24 17.77 -21.09
C ARG A 707 10.30 17.20 -22.05
N LYS A 708 10.06 15.99 -22.56
CA LYS A 708 11.04 15.26 -23.37
C LYS A 708 11.26 16.03 -24.66
N LEU A 709 12.52 16.18 -25.09
CA LEU A 709 12.86 16.95 -26.29
C LEU A 709 12.09 16.43 -27.51
N GLU A 710 11.48 17.33 -28.25
CA GLU A 710 11.08 17.06 -29.63
C GLU A 710 12.35 16.81 -30.45
N ARG A 711 12.37 15.72 -31.23
CA ARG A 711 13.42 15.45 -32.20
C ARG A 711 12.82 14.94 -33.51
N THR A 712 12.70 15.88 -34.44
CA THR A 712 12.99 15.68 -35.88
C THR A 712 12.44 14.39 -36.50
N SER A 713 11.23 14.45 -37.07
CA SER A 713 10.82 13.52 -38.12
C SER A 713 11.79 13.62 -39.32
N PRO A 714 12.18 12.50 -39.96
CA PRO A 714 13.07 12.54 -41.12
C PRO A 714 12.34 13.03 -42.37
N ALA A 715 13.05 13.78 -43.23
CA ALA A 715 12.53 14.22 -44.52
C ALA A 715 12.75 13.15 -45.61
N GLY A 716 11.81 13.03 -46.54
CA GLY A 716 11.94 12.12 -47.68
C GLY A 716 10.74 12.13 -48.64
N ALA A 717 10.83 12.97 -49.69
CA ALA A 717 10.56 12.62 -51.11
C ALA A 717 9.17 12.04 -51.52
N VAL A 718 8.50 12.46 -52.60
CA VAL A 718 8.68 13.56 -53.59
C VAL A 718 7.28 13.94 -54.13
N ASN A 719 7.01 15.22 -54.40
CA ASN A 719 6.50 15.71 -55.70
C ASN A 719 6.15 17.20 -55.66
N ALA A 720 6.26 17.86 -56.82
CA ALA A 720 6.05 19.29 -56.97
C ALA A 720 4.75 19.59 -57.72
N CYS A 721 4.17 20.76 -57.46
CA CYS A 721 3.46 21.56 -58.46
C CYS A 721 3.60 23.05 -58.15
N VAL A 722 3.47 23.89 -59.17
CA VAL A 722 3.79 25.32 -59.15
C VAL A 722 2.51 26.13 -59.36
N ALA A 723 2.30 27.16 -58.54
CA ALA A 723 1.43 28.31 -58.89
C ALA A 723 1.75 29.57 -58.07
N ASN A 724 1.80 30.69 -58.77
CA ASN A 724 1.97 32.08 -58.32
C ASN A 724 0.92 32.48 -57.25
N HIS A 725 1.15 33.44 -56.33
CA HIS A 725 1.32 34.87 -56.64
C HIS A 725 1.89 35.71 -55.47
N THR A 726 2.40 36.90 -55.82
CA THR A 726 2.90 37.97 -54.93
C THR A 726 1.78 38.91 -54.40
N PRO A 727 2.05 39.77 -53.38
CA PRO A 727 1.02 40.32 -52.51
C PRO A 727 0.44 41.68 -52.95
N LEU A 728 -0.59 42.13 -52.22
CA LEU A 728 -1.01 43.54 -52.15
C LEU A 728 -0.99 44.06 -50.71
N GLN A 729 -0.87 45.38 -50.60
CA GLN A 729 -0.59 46.14 -49.38
C GLN A 729 -1.35 47.47 -49.46
N GLU A 730 -2.13 47.84 -48.45
CA GLU A 730 -2.76 49.18 -48.36
C GLU A 730 -2.58 49.80 -46.97
N ASN A 731 -2.63 51.14 -46.93
CA ASN A 731 -2.34 51.97 -45.77
C ASN A 731 -3.62 52.57 -45.17
N GLY A 732 -3.61 52.95 -43.88
CA GLY A 732 -4.80 53.46 -43.18
C GLY A 732 -4.55 54.33 -41.95
N THR A 733 -3.89 55.47 -42.15
CA THR A 733 -3.95 56.74 -41.36
C THR A 733 -4.38 56.76 -39.88
N SER A 734 -3.58 57.41 -39.03
CA SER A 734 -3.96 57.94 -37.71
C SER A 734 -4.19 59.47 -37.74
N PRO A 735 -4.82 60.04 -36.69
CA PRO A 735 -4.42 61.38 -36.25
C PRO A 735 -4.18 61.50 -34.72
N GLN A 736 -3.60 62.64 -34.35
CA GLN A 736 -2.93 62.95 -33.07
C GLN A 736 -3.86 63.43 -31.94
N HIS A 737 -3.37 63.42 -30.70
CA HIS A 737 -3.54 64.58 -29.79
C HIS A 737 -2.32 64.77 -28.86
N LYS A 738 -2.17 65.93 -28.21
CA LYS A 738 -0.89 66.44 -27.64
C LYS A 738 -0.90 66.71 -26.12
N GLY A 739 0.27 66.57 -25.47
CA GLY A 739 0.69 67.18 -24.18
C GLY A 739 2.05 66.60 -23.74
N LEU A 740 3.17 67.33 -23.53
CA LEU A 740 3.49 68.47 -22.63
C LEU A 740 3.51 68.05 -21.13
N ARG A 741 4.56 68.30 -20.30
CA ARG A 741 5.94 68.84 -20.51
C ARG A 741 6.77 68.74 -19.19
N ASN A 742 8.12 68.65 -19.26
CA ASN A 742 9.12 69.03 -18.20
C ASN A 742 9.12 68.27 -16.84
N ALA A 743 10.12 68.41 -15.92
CA ALA A 743 11.59 68.59 -15.96
C ALA A 743 12.22 68.56 -14.51
N ALA A 744 13.57 68.54 -14.39
CA ALA A 744 14.40 68.63 -13.14
C ALA A 744 14.36 67.40 -12.18
N ALA A 745 15.43 66.85 -11.57
CA ALA A 745 16.69 67.32 -10.90
C ALA A 745 16.53 67.48 -9.35
N GLU A 746 17.52 67.30 -8.45
CA GLU A 746 19.01 67.36 -8.53
C GLU A 746 19.79 66.41 -7.55
N SER A 747 20.99 65.95 -7.95
CA SER A 747 22.27 65.90 -7.17
C SER A 747 22.43 65.03 -5.86
N ARG A 748 23.63 64.74 -5.29
CA ARG A 748 25.06 65.10 -5.59
C ARG A 748 26.11 64.17 -4.89
N SER A 749 27.32 64.04 -5.49
CA SER A 749 28.65 63.86 -4.82
C SER A 749 28.99 62.55 -4.06
N THR A 750 30.24 62.04 -3.95
CA THR A 750 31.58 62.40 -4.52
C THR A 750 32.54 61.17 -4.59
N ARG A 751 33.63 61.24 -5.38
CA ARG A 751 34.87 60.40 -5.29
C ARG A 751 36.07 61.24 -4.76
N PRO A 752 37.31 60.73 -4.54
CA PRO A 752 38.30 60.23 -5.56
C PRO A 752 38.54 58.70 -5.43
N GLY A 753 39.24 57.91 -6.26
CA GLY A 753 40.44 58.04 -7.13
C GLY A 753 41.26 56.72 -6.97
N GLN A 754 42.32 56.29 -7.69
CA GLN A 754 43.06 56.52 -8.96
C GLN A 754 43.93 55.23 -9.18
N GLU A 755 44.48 54.77 -10.34
CA GLU A 755 44.31 54.96 -11.79
C GLU A 755 45.09 53.86 -12.60
N VAL A 756 44.97 53.81 -13.95
CA VAL A 756 45.96 53.48 -15.05
C VAL A 756 47.09 52.43 -14.80
N GLN A 757 47.42 51.39 -15.60
CA GLN A 757 47.73 51.25 -17.07
C GLN A 757 47.69 49.73 -17.48
N ALA A 758 47.11 49.27 -18.60
CA ALA A 758 47.65 48.99 -19.97
C ALA A 758 48.56 47.75 -20.26
N THR A 759 48.08 46.89 -21.18
CA THR A 759 48.78 46.12 -22.27
C THR A 759 49.94 45.12 -22.03
N SER A 760 49.64 43.81 -22.24
CA SER A 760 50.33 42.76 -23.07
C SER A 760 51.87 42.69 -23.26
N ASN A 761 52.47 41.49 -23.06
CA ASN A 761 53.17 40.68 -24.11
C ASN A 761 53.77 39.33 -23.61
N THR A 762 54.04 38.41 -24.56
CA THR A 762 54.74 37.10 -24.42
C THR A 762 56.23 37.17 -24.84
N PRO A 763 57.10 36.23 -24.44
CA PRO A 763 57.54 35.06 -25.28
C PRO A 763 57.52 33.71 -24.48
N GLU A 764 57.63 32.48 -25.01
CA GLU A 764 58.63 31.81 -25.91
C GLU A 764 60.05 31.67 -25.30
N LEU A 765 60.85 30.60 -25.47
CA LEU A 765 60.75 29.33 -26.24
C LEU A 765 61.73 28.24 -25.68
N GLN A 766 61.92 27.13 -26.42
CA GLN A 766 62.86 25.98 -26.23
C GLN A 766 62.41 24.82 -25.30
N GLY A 767 62.64 23.53 -25.64
CA GLY A 767 63.09 22.99 -26.93
C GLY A 767 63.36 21.46 -26.97
N GLY A 768 62.95 20.80 -28.07
CA GLY A 768 63.34 19.44 -28.52
C GLY A 768 62.62 18.24 -27.86
N SER A 769 62.63 17.01 -28.41
CA SER A 769 62.79 16.54 -29.81
C SER A 769 62.67 14.99 -29.88
N CYS A 770 62.36 14.42 -31.06
CA CYS A 770 62.17 12.98 -31.36
C CYS A 770 60.91 12.34 -30.72
N SER A 771 59.89 11.82 -31.43
CA SER A 771 59.64 11.33 -32.82
C SER A 771 59.89 9.83 -33.07
N LEU A 772 59.15 9.29 -34.05
CA LEU A 772 59.02 7.89 -34.54
C LEU A 772 58.07 7.00 -33.72
N ASP A 773 57.21 6.15 -34.30
CA ASP A 773 56.45 6.20 -35.58
C ASP A 773 55.28 5.20 -35.43
N GLN A 774 54.03 5.54 -35.73
CA GLN A 774 53.35 5.31 -37.02
C GLN A 774 53.61 3.97 -37.74
N GLN A 775 52.61 3.07 -37.68
CA GLN A 775 52.12 2.27 -38.81
C GLN A 775 50.81 1.54 -38.43
N SER A 776 49.95 1.13 -39.37
CA SER A 776 49.02 1.97 -40.13
C SER A 776 47.95 1.11 -40.82
N ARG A 777 46.68 1.57 -40.81
CA ARG A 777 45.57 1.25 -41.75
C ARG A 777 45.59 -0.10 -42.52
N ALA A 778 44.55 -0.91 -42.31
CA ALA A 778 43.79 -1.50 -43.43
C ALA A 778 42.31 -1.65 -43.08
N LYS A 779 41.43 -1.42 -44.07
CA LYS A 779 39.97 -1.62 -44.00
C LYS A 779 39.64 -3.08 -44.35
N ASN A 780 38.49 -3.59 -43.92
CA ASN A 780 37.48 -4.07 -44.89
C ASN A 780 36.08 -4.26 -44.31
N ASN A 781 35.11 -4.47 -45.20
CA ASN A 781 33.68 -4.61 -44.92
C ASN A 781 33.31 -6.03 -44.44
N GLY A 782 32.19 -6.15 -43.71
CA GLY A 782 31.55 -7.44 -43.41
C GLY A 782 30.17 -7.27 -42.77
N SER A 783 29.14 -7.89 -43.35
CA SER A 783 27.75 -7.92 -42.85
C SER A 783 27.45 -9.24 -42.12
N PHE A 784 26.15 -9.51 -41.86
CA PHE A 784 25.56 -10.69 -41.18
C PHE A 784 25.66 -10.69 -39.64
N SER A 785 24.79 -11.39 -38.89
CA SER A 785 23.37 -11.76 -39.07
C SER A 785 22.88 -12.42 -37.77
N THR A 786 21.56 -12.51 -37.56
CA THR A 786 20.95 -13.25 -36.44
C THR A 786 21.01 -14.77 -36.64
N ALA A 787 21.31 -15.52 -35.57
CA ALA A 787 20.87 -16.91 -35.37
C ALA A 787 20.86 -17.23 -33.85
N ALA A 788 19.99 -18.14 -33.43
CA ALA A 788 19.92 -18.67 -32.06
C ALA A 788 20.27 -20.17 -32.03
N PRO A 789 20.77 -20.73 -30.91
CA PRO A 789 21.04 -22.15 -30.79
C PRO A 789 19.84 -22.93 -30.24
N THR A 790 19.30 -23.85 -31.03
CA THR A 790 18.45 -24.95 -30.55
C THR A 790 19.34 -26.01 -29.90
N LEU A 791 18.92 -26.60 -28.77
CA LEU A 791 19.57 -27.79 -28.19
C LEU A 791 18.64 -28.98 -28.27
N ASN A 792 19.18 -30.11 -28.75
CA ASN A 792 18.46 -31.37 -28.95
C ASN A 792 19.06 -32.45 -28.03
N ALA A 793 18.25 -33.44 -27.64
CA ALA A 793 18.62 -34.40 -26.60
C ALA A 793 19.52 -35.55 -27.09
N THR A 794 20.21 -36.22 -26.16
CA THR A 794 20.87 -37.52 -26.40
C THR A 794 20.83 -38.38 -25.14
N VAL A 795 20.60 -39.69 -25.30
CA VAL A 795 20.46 -40.70 -24.23
C VAL A 795 21.26 -41.94 -24.64
N PRO A 796 22.05 -42.55 -23.73
CA PRO A 796 22.03 -44.02 -23.55
C PRO A 796 22.26 -44.41 -22.06
N PRO A 797 22.46 -45.70 -21.68
CA PRO A 797 21.37 -46.65 -21.47
C PRO A 797 21.45 -47.42 -20.12
N SER A 798 20.54 -48.38 -19.91
CA SER A 798 20.35 -49.18 -18.69
C SER A 798 20.92 -50.61 -18.73
N GLN A 799 21.27 -51.20 -17.58
CA GLN A 799 21.23 -52.67 -17.35
C GLN A 799 21.16 -53.04 -15.85
N ASP A 800 20.60 -54.22 -15.55
CA ASP A 800 20.24 -54.73 -14.21
C ASP A 800 21.22 -55.78 -13.63
N SER A 801 21.23 -55.95 -12.29
CA SER A 801 21.08 -57.27 -11.61
C SER A 801 21.10 -57.16 -10.07
N GLY A 802 20.42 -58.11 -9.38
CA GLY A 802 20.37 -58.24 -7.90
C GLY A 802 21.38 -59.26 -7.34
N PRO A 803 21.18 -59.89 -6.14
CA PRO A 803 19.88 -60.30 -5.58
C PRO A 803 19.69 -60.19 -4.03
N SER A 804 18.56 -60.74 -3.55
CA SER A 804 18.19 -61.25 -2.19
C SER A 804 19.27 -61.43 -1.10
N SER A 805 19.00 -61.34 0.23
CA SER A 805 17.80 -61.04 1.06
C SER A 805 18.26 -60.72 2.53
N SER A 806 17.60 -60.89 3.70
CA SER A 806 16.43 -61.66 4.19
C SER A 806 15.60 -61.01 5.33
N THR A 807 15.75 -61.42 6.61
CA THR A 807 14.70 -61.31 7.66
C THR A 807 15.17 -61.09 9.11
N SER A 808 14.25 -60.58 9.95
CA SER A 808 14.30 -60.41 11.44
C SER A 808 15.15 -59.24 12.00
N GLY A 809 14.83 -58.64 13.16
CA GLY A 809 13.60 -58.71 13.97
C GLY A 809 13.76 -58.24 15.43
N ARG A 810 12.81 -57.40 15.93
CA ARG A 810 12.78 -56.72 17.25
C ARG A 810 13.82 -55.57 17.40
N GLY A 811 13.57 -54.51 18.19
CA GLY A 811 12.32 -54.11 18.83
C GLY A 811 12.41 -52.83 19.69
N VAL A 812 11.24 -52.20 19.92
CA VAL A 812 10.78 -51.48 21.14
C VAL A 812 11.78 -50.64 21.97
N GLY A 813 11.51 -49.32 22.02
CA GLY A 813 11.21 -48.65 23.30
C GLY A 813 12.21 -47.65 23.90
N ALA A 814 12.08 -46.38 23.51
CA ALA A 814 12.09 -45.21 24.41
C ALA A 814 11.56 -43.98 23.63
#